data_AF-A0AAW3QVN8-F1
#
_entry.id   AF-A0AAW3QVN8-F1
#
_cell.length_a   1.000
_cell.length_b   1.000
_cell.length_c   1.000
_cell.angle_alpha   90.00
_cell.angle_beta   90.00
_cell.angle_gamma   90.00
#
_symmetry.space_group_name_H-M   'P 1'
#
loop_
_entity.id
_entity.type
_entity.pdbx_description
1 polymer ?
#
loop_
_entity_poly.entity_id
_entity_poly.type
_entity_poly.pdbx_seq_one_letter_code
_entity_poly.pdbx_strand_id
1 'polypeptide(L)'
;MLQRSSLRNSLLSCAALMGFSLGVAQAEPGYLREPSISGQTVLFNAEQSVWSVPLAGGQAQRLTTVPQGANAIDPHPVISPDGTQIAFAANFDGPTEIYVMPRSGGTPHRLTFENVARLKIIGWDAHAGVLYASPAATGPYYTQTVSAIDPKTGATRVFPLSGVNDAALSPDGHWLYAIRFGLATTGDHMRAYRGGALSQLWRFDLQNGKEAERIGTHDANLIRPMPWRDRLIVISDEDGRYNLWSLATDGSDAKQLTHFTDYSVLEASISGDHIVLRKGADLFDFNLASGETTPVKVDLTSDNLPRSPYWLEKPTRFLTSSTISPKGDAAAFTMRGHVVVAGASPRRVVVLATPDNVRLRLAQITSDGKSVIAFSDAGGDSALWRFAADGSGKGEAITQPSSTEPVALSLSPDGKYAAHTDLLGRLWLTDLSTKADKLVDNATLDGTNVFDSVSWSPDGHVLAYVRTRGANLRRQIALYVPATGQSNWVTDGRYESYTPSFSPDGKWLWFLSDRTFSLANGSPWGDRNIGPAFPKRTGLYALALQSGERFPFQPATELDPTDKKPDADKKDDKKKDGDKKKSLPAIEWAGITTRLYQAPIPAGDYEGLGVSDDYLFTIDNSGSGDGPGDLKSIHIDNNEHKIETYAAKISGFDITPDGKTLLTLSRRGKNAPELLLTPAGEKQPKELAGKKIELDHLRLRIDPGQEWADEFVDAWRLHRDHYYDRELHGVDWKAVRAHFAPLVDRLGDRADLDDLLGQMVAEIGAMHSQLHAPTTFDQPASSLIAGLGAHLTHEDKGFRIDHIYQGDRDLPDQQSPLAAPGVDARNGDLITAINGQPTAGQPDLGSLLADQAGKQVLLTLARSGKDHKIIVTPVSYMKERDLRARDWEVSRADIVDRASHGRIGYLHLQSMVGDDMEAFAREFYANIDKDGLIVDVRGNTGGNIDSWVLTQLMRRPWMFWGRYGNAPSVDMQQSFQGRLIVLSDEMTYSDGETFSQGIKSLHIAPLLGERTAGAGVWLSDGDRLIDNGNARTAENPYFDLNGQWLVENRGVAPDIEVENMPVATFNGQDQQLDAALTWLGKDMADHPRPALKPAPFPVQQPAAPK
;
A
#
# COMPACT_ATOMS: atom_id res chain seq x y z
N MET A 1 -13.59 55.19 -63.12
CA MET A 1 -14.11 54.47 -64.31
C MET A 1 -14.77 53.18 -63.85
N LEU A 2 -15.80 52.69 -64.54
CA LEU A 2 -16.55 51.46 -64.19
C LEU A 2 -15.85 50.23 -64.84
N GLN A 3 -15.84 48.99 -64.33
CA GLN A 3 -16.75 48.12 -63.53
C GLN A 3 -17.64 47.19 -64.40
N ARG A 4 -17.38 45.85 -64.33
CA ARG A 4 -18.24 44.70 -64.77
C ARG A 4 -18.52 44.60 -66.29
N SER A 5 -18.90 43.48 -66.93
CA SER A 5 -18.92 42.00 -66.68
C SER A 5 -19.09 41.29 -68.07
N SER A 6 -19.45 40.02 -68.33
CA SER A 6 -19.89 38.82 -67.57
C SER A 6 -19.76 37.53 -68.45
N LEU A 7 -19.93 36.34 -67.83
CA LEU A 7 -20.28 34.99 -68.38
C LEU A 7 -19.91 34.59 -69.83
N ARG A 8 -19.18 33.45 -69.98
CA ARG A 8 -19.63 32.31 -70.82
C ARG A 8 -18.80 31.02 -70.63
N ASN A 9 -19.45 29.94 -70.22
CA ASN A 9 -19.45 28.59 -70.84
C ASN A 9 -19.74 27.47 -69.82
N SER A 10 -20.67 26.58 -70.19
CA SER A 10 -20.93 25.32 -69.50
C SER A 10 -20.52 24.17 -70.42
N LEU A 11 -19.84 23.14 -69.90
CA LEU A 11 -19.79 21.72 -70.33
C LEU A 11 -18.44 21.08 -69.97
N LEU A 12 -18.28 20.61 -68.72
CA LEU A 12 -17.31 19.56 -68.36
C LEU A 12 -17.65 18.86 -67.01
N SER A 13 -18.95 18.77 -66.68
CA SER A 13 -19.43 18.13 -65.46
C SER A 13 -19.66 16.63 -65.68
N CYS A 14 -18.65 15.79 -65.42
CA CYS A 14 -18.81 14.33 -65.15
C CYS A 14 -17.51 13.62 -64.73
N ALA A 15 -16.32 14.14 -65.04
CA ALA A 15 -15.05 13.41 -64.93
C ALA A 15 -14.11 13.91 -63.80
N ALA A 16 -14.67 14.37 -62.69
CA ALA A 16 -13.92 14.84 -61.52
C ALA A 16 -14.58 14.39 -60.20
N LEU A 17 -15.00 13.13 -60.14
CA LEU A 17 -15.32 12.48 -58.87
C LEU A 17 -14.02 12.41 -58.06
N MET A 18 -14.00 13.12 -56.93
CA MET A 18 -12.83 13.21 -56.07
C MET A 18 -12.43 11.82 -55.61
N GLY A 19 -11.15 11.45 -55.83
CA GLY A 19 -10.51 10.33 -55.18
C GLY A 19 -10.31 10.62 -53.70
N PHE A 20 -11.40 10.72 -52.94
CA PHE A 20 -11.35 10.50 -51.50
C PHE A 20 -10.93 9.06 -51.28
N SER A 21 -9.64 8.86 -51.06
CA SER A 21 -9.15 7.70 -50.33
C SER A 21 -9.78 7.74 -48.94
N LEU A 22 -10.95 7.11 -48.81
CA LEU A 22 -11.48 6.72 -47.52
C LEU A 22 -10.38 5.93 -46.82
N GLY A 23 -9.83 6.48 -45.75
CA GLY A 23 -8.92 5.73 -44.89
C GLY A 23 -9.71 4.56 -44.34
N VAL A 24 -9.43 3.36 -44.83
CA VAL A 24 -9.96 2.14 -44.22
C VAL A 24 -9.35 2.11 -42.82
N ALA A 25 -10.19 2.12 -41.79
CA ALA A 25 -9.73 1.98 -40.42
C ALA A 25 -8.93 0.67 -40.33
N GLN A 26 -7.65 0.78 -40.02
CA GLN A 26 -6.75 -0.36 -40.00
C GLN A 26 -6.96 -1.09 -38.67
N ALA A 27 -7.17 -2.41 -38.72
CA ALA A 27 -7.29 -3.19 -37.50
C ALA A 27 -5.96 -3.24 -36.76
N GLU A 28 -5.99 -3.00 -35.46
CA GLU A 28 -4.81 -3.01 -34.59
C GLU A 28 -4.89 -4.18 -33.59
N PRO A 29 -3.77 -4.82 -33.23
CA PRO A 29 -3.75 -5.97 -32.34
C PRO A 29 -3.90 -5.53 -30.88
N GLY A 30 -5.13 -5.29 -30.42
CA GLY A 30 -5.39 -4.89 -29.02
C GLY A 30 -4.99 -5.95 -27.98
N TYR A 31 -5.01 -5.56 -26.71
CA TYR A 31 -4.81 -6.45 -25.57
C TYR A 31 -6.13 -7.13 -25.20
N LEU A 32 -6.19 -8.47 -25.24
CA LEU A 32 -7.45 -9.23 -25.16
C LEU A 32 -7.48 -10.09 -23.90
N ARG A 33 -8.36 -9.79 -22.95
CA ARG A 33 -8.50 -10.50 -21.65
C ARG A 33 -9.85 -11.16 -21.46
N GLU A 34 -9.95 -12.01 -20.44
CA GLU A 34 -11.22 -12.53 -19.88
C GLU A 34 -12.15 -13.19 -20.92
N PRO A 35 -11.68 -14.19 -21.69
CA PRO A 35 -12.50 -14.82 -22.72
C PRO A 35 -13.70 -15.60 -22.15
N SER A 36 -14.86 -15.45 -22.78
CA SER A 36 -16.05 -16.29 -22.54
C SER A 36 -16.67 -16.75 -23.86
N ILE A 37 -16.96 -18.05 -24.00
CA ILE A 37 -17.50 -18.63 -25.24
C ILE A 37 -18.90 -19.23 -25.04
N SER A 38 -19.78 -19.02 -26.03
CA SER A 38 -21.02 -19.78 -26.19
C SER A 38 -21.26 -20.11 -27.66
N GLY A 39 -21.25 -21.41 -27.98
CA GLY A 39 -21.46 -21.96 -29.32
C GLY A 39 -20.38 -21.57 -30.33
N GLN A 40 -20.54 -20.41 -30.96
CA GLN A 40 -19.60 -19.83 -31.95
C GLN A 40 -19.35 -18.33 -31.72
N THR A 41 -19.83 -17.77 -30.60
CA THR A 41 -19.52 -16.40 -30.17
C THR A 41 -18.49 -16.44 -29.06
N VAL A 42 -17.45 -15.62 -29.18
CA VAL A 42 -16.46 -15.34 -28.14
C VAL A 42 -16.66 -13.90 -27.68
N LEU A 43 -16.81 -13.70 -26.37
CA LEU A 43 -16.66 -12.41 -25.70
C LEU A 43 -15.26 -12.28 -25.10
N PHE A 44 -14.82 -11.05 -24.91
CA PHE A 44 -13.58 -10.70 -24.22
C PHE A 44 -13.64 -9.27 -23.69
N ASN A 45 -12.79 -8.96 -22.72
CA ASN A 45 -12.45 -7.60 -22.30
C ASN A 45 -11.32 -7.05 -23.18
N ALA A 46 -11.47 -5.80 -23.62
CA ALA A 46 -10.40 -4.96 -24.14
C ALA A 46 -10.83 -3.49 -24.01
N GLU A 47 -9.93 -2.60 -23.57
CA GLU A 47 -10.23 -1.16 -23.36
C GLU A 47 -11.41 -0.95 -22.38
N GLN A 48 -11.39 -1.67 -21.26
CA GLN A 48 -12.46 -1.72 -20.25
C GLN A 48 -13.88 -1.95 -20.81
N SER A 49 -13.97 -2.58 -21.99
CA SER A 49 -15.19 -2.72 -22.78
C SER A 49 -15.44 -4.18 -23.13
N VAL A 50 -16.71 -4.57 -23.16
CA VAL A 50 -17.12 -5.90 -23.63
C VAL A 50 -17.13 -5.90 -25.15
N TRP A 51 -16.39 -6.83 -25.73
CA TRP A 51 -16.37 -7.08 -27.18
C TRP A 51 -16.92 -8.46 -27.51
N SER A 52 -17.32 -8.65 -28.77
CA SER A 52 -17.79 -9.92 -29.32
C SER A 52 -17.15 -10.18 -30.69
N VAL A 53 -16.68 -11.41 -30.91
CA VAL A 53 -16.10 -11.89 -32.18
C VAL A 53 -16.58 -13.33 -32.48
N PRO A 54 -16.68 -13.76 -33.75
CA PRO A 54 -16.88 -15.18 -34.06
C PRO A 54 -15.68 -16.03 -33.62
N LEU A 55 -15.91 -17.31 -33.29
CA LEU A 55 -14.81 -18.24 -32.94
C LEU A 55 -13.76 -18.39 -34.06
N ALA A 56 -14.18 -18.28 -35.32
CA ALA A 56 -13.28 -18.28 -36.48
C ALA A 56 -12.47 -16.97 -36.65
N GLY A 57 -12.65 -16.00 -35.76
CA GLY A 57 -12.05 -14.66 -35.84
C GLY A 57 -12.79 -13.70 -36.78
N GLY A 58 -12.12 -12.58 -37.09
CA GLY A 58 -12.60 -11.48 -37.91
C GLY A 58 -12.94 -10.23 -37.09
N GLN A 59 -13.78 -9.36 -37.67
CA GLN A 59 -14.20 -8.08 -37.09
C GLN A 59 -14.85 -8.24 -35.71
N ALA A 60 -14.27 -7.59 -34.71
CA ALA A 60 -14.87 -7.45 -33.39
C ALA A 60 -15.97 -6.38 -33.35
N GLN A 61 -17.01 -6.61 -32.53
CA GLN A 61 -18.05 -5.64 -32.22
C GLN A 61 -17.98 -5.24 -30.74
N ARG A 62 -17.81 -3.95 -30.43
CA ARG A 62 -17.93 -3.41 -29.06
C ARG A 62 -19.41 -3.41 -28.66
N LEU A 63 -19.71 -3.87 -27.44
CA LEU A 63 -21.08 -4.04 -26.92
C LEU A 63 -21.40 -3.14 -25.72
N THR A 64 -20.39 -2.74 -24.93
CA THR A 64 -20.52 -1.72 -23.87
C THR A 64 -19.65 -0.49 -24.18
N THR A 65 -19.77 0.57 -23.38
CA THR A 65 -18.89 1.75 -23.42
C THR A 65 -18.53 2.16 -22.01
N VAL A 66 -17.24 2.42 -21.76
CA VAL A 66 -16.71 2.81 -20.46
C VAL A 66 -17.34 4.11 -19.94
N PRO A 67 -17.80 4.19 -18.67
CA PRO A 67 -18.12 5.46 -18.03
C PRO A 67 -16.87 6.36 -17.92
N GLN A 68 -16.97 7.61 -18.37
CA GLN A 68 -15.83 8.53 -18.27
C GLN A 68 -15.53 8.90 -16.81
N GLY A 69 -14.36 8.48 -16.29
CA GLY A 69 -13.86 8.91 -14.99
C GLY A 69 -12.85 7.94 -14.37
N ALA A 70 -12.37 8.28 -13.17
CA ALA A 70 -11.43 7.47 -12.37
C ALA A 70 -12.07 6.22 -11.71
N ASN A 71 -13.21 5.77 -12.27
CA ASN A 71 -14.05 4.66 -11.80
C ASN A 71 -14.00 3.44 -12.74
N ALA A 72 -13.34 3.51 -13.90
CA ALA A 72 -13.38 2.43 -14.87
C ALA A 72 -12.86 1.10 -14.27
N ILE A 73 -13.51 -0.01 -14.62
CA ILE A 73 -13.26 -1.34 -14.08
C ILE A 73 -13.40 -2.38 -15.19
N ASP A 74 -12.67 -3.48 -15.08
CA ASP A 74 -12.73 -4.58 -16.03
C ASP A 74 -14.09 -5.28 -15.99
N PRO A 75 -14.75 -5.47 -17.16
CA PRO A 75 -16.10 -6.00 -17.23
C PRO A 75 -16.22 -7.52 -17.03
N HIS A 76 -15.15 -8.33 -17.02
CA HIS A 76 -15.20 -9.79 -16.83
C HIS A 76 -16.38 -10.49 -17.53
N PRO A 77 -16.56 -10.31 -18.86
CA PRO A 77 -17.82 -10.63 -19.54
C PRO A 77 -18.08 -12.12 -19.65
N VAL A 78 -19.30 -12.55 -19.32
CA VAL A 78 -19.76 -13.93 -19.50
C VAL A 78 -21.02 -13.99 -20.37
N ILE A 79 -21.00 -14.88 -21.37
CA ILE A 79 -22.14 -15.11 -22.27
C ILE A 79 -23.01 -16.25 -21.74
N SER A 80 -24.32 -16.08 -21.87
CA SER A 80 -25.31 -17.11 -21.51
C SER A 80 -25.14 -18.41 -22.33
N PRO A 81 -25.47 -19.59 -21.75
CA PRO A 81 -25.42 -20.87 -22.46
C PRO A 81 -26.32 -20.98 -23.70
N ASP A 82 -27.34 -20.13 -23.84
CA ASP A 82 -28.19 -20.03 -25.04
C ASP A 82 -27.69 -18.98 -26.06
N GLY A 83 -26.65 -18.22 -25.72
CA GLY A 83 -26.06 -17.19 -26.59
C GLY A 83 -26.93 -15.95 -26.78
N THR A 84 -27.95 -15.73 -25.95
CA THR A 84 -28.91 -14.61 -26.11
C THR A 84 -28.58 -13.38 -25.26
N GLN A 85 -27.91 -13.55 -24.13
CA GLN A 85 -27.59 -12.51 -23.15
C GLN A 85 -26.12 -12.54 -22.70
N ILE A 86 -25.69 -11.43 -22.10
CA ILE A 86 -24.35 -11.17 -21.57
C ILE A 86 -24.48 -10.60 -20.16
N ALA A 87 -23.69 -11.11 -19.22
CA ALA A 87 -23.50 -10.52 -17.90
C ALA A 87 -22.06 -9.99 -17.79
N PHE A 88 -21.88 -8.84 -17.14
CA PHE A 88 -20.60 -8.15 -17.04
C PHE A 88 -20.56 -7.25 -15.80
N ALA A 89 -19.37 -6.98 -15.27
CA ALA A 89 -19.18 -6.06 -14.16
C ALA A 89 -19.21 -4.61 -14.65
N ALA A 90 -19.89 -3.74 -13.90
CA ALA A 90 -19.86 -2.30 -14.11
C ALA A 90 -20.22 -1.57 -12.81
N ASN A 91 -20.14 -0.25 -12.80
CA ASN A 91 -20.44 0.58 -11.63
C ASN A 91 -21.24 1.84 -11.97
N PHE A 92 -22.18 1.72 -12.92
CA PHE A 92 -23.03 2.81 -13.40
C PHE A 92 -23.81 3.51 -12.25
N ASP A 93 -24.20 2.75 -11.23
CA ASP A 93 -24.95 3.23 -10.06
C ASP A 93 -24.08 3.45 -8.79
N GLY A 94 -22.74 3.42 -8.92
CA GLY A 94 -21.79 3.65 -7.83
C GLY A 94 -20.92 2.43 -7.47
N PRO A 95 -21.44 1.40 -6.79
CA PRO A 95 -20.68 0.19 -6.44
C PRO A 95 -20.37 -0.68 -7.68
N THR A 96 -19.33 -1.51 -7.59
CA THR A 96 -19.05 -2.56 -8.60
C THR A 96 -20.03 -3.70 -8.48
N GLU A 97 -20.81 -3.94 -9.53
CA GLU A 97 -21.92 -4.89 -9.55
C GLU A 97 -22.04 -5.58 -10.92
N ILE A 98 -22.71 -6.71 -10.96
CA ILE A 98 -23.04 -7.41 -12.21
C ILE A 98 -24.24 -6.72 -12.86
N TYR A 99 -24.13 -6.46 -14.16
CA TYR A 99 -25.22 -6.01 -15.02
C TYR A 99 -25.46 -7.05 -16.13
N VAL A 100 -26.71 -7.18 -16.59
CA VAL A 100 -27.11 -8.08 -17.67
C VAL A 100 -27.73 -7.32 -18.84
N MET A 101 -27.45 -7.75 -20.07
CA MET A 101 -28.03 -7.19 -21.30
C MET A 101 -28.19 -8.24 -22.42
N PRO A 102 -29.02 -7.98 -23.45
CA PRO A 102 -29.07 -8.82 -24.65
C PRO A 102 -27.74 -8.80 -25.44
N ARG A 103 -27.37 -9.92 -26.07
CA ARG A 103 -26.14 -10.02 -26.91
C ARG A 103 -26.16 -9.07 -28.11
N SER A 104 -27.33 -8.63 -28.56
CA SER A 104 -27.51 -7.59 -29.59
C SER A 104 -27.13 -6.18 -29.13
N GLY A 105 -26.76 -6.00 -27.85
CA GLY A 105 -26.73 -4.70 -27.18
C GLY A 105 -28.14 -4.28 -26.73
N GLY A 106 -28.18 -3.26 -25.88
CA GLY A 106 -29.38 -2.69 -25.27
C GLY A 106 -29.00 -1.87 -24.03
N THR A 107 -30.00 -1.39 -23.28
CA THR A 107 -29.75 -0.84 -21.94
C THR A 107 -29.41 -1.97 -20.96
N PRO A 108 -28.29 -1.92 -20.23
CA PRO A 108 -27.99 -2.91 -19.19
C PRO A 108 -28.90 -2.77 -17.98
N HIS A 109 -29.14 -3.87 -17.27
CA HIS A 109 -29.91 -3.92 -16.03
C HIS A 109 -29.04 -4.43 -14.89
N ARG A 110 -28.98 -3.72 -13.74
CA ARG A 110 -28.25 -4.16 -12.54
C ARG A 110 -28.87 -5.46 -12.03
N LEU A 111 -28.03 -6.46 -11.79
CA LEU A 111 -28.39 -7.80 -11.39
C LEU A 111 -28.03 -8.07 -9.93
N THR A 112 -26.84 -7.68 -9.49
CA THR A 112 -26.40 -7.82 -8.08
C THR A 112 -26.47 -6.49 -7.31
N PHE A 113 -26.59 -6.62 -5.99
CA PHE A 113 -26.65 -5.52 -5.04
C PHE A 113 -25.82 -5.85 -3.80
N GLU A 114 -24.64 -6.43 -4.01
CA GLU A 114 -23.75 -6.88 -2.93
C GLU A 114 -23.10 -5.70 -2.21
N ASN A 115 -22.95 -4.55 -2.88
CA ASN A 115 -22.35 -3.31 -2.34
C ASN A 115 -20.96 -3.52 -1.69
N VAL A 116 -20.14 -4.43 -2.25
CA VAL A 116 -18.79 -4.76 -1.79
C VAL A 116 -17.69 -4.16 -2.67
N ALA A 117 -16.48 -3.96 -2.12
CA ALA A 117 -15.35 -3.41 -2.87
C ALA A 117 -14.67 -4.40 -3.85
N ARG A 118 -14.94 -5.71 -3.73
CA ARG A 118 -14.47 -6.74 -4.68
C ARG A 118 -15.62 -7.72 -4.95
N LEU A 119 -15.98 -7.85 -6.22
CA LEU A 119 -17.00 -8.76 -6.74
C LEU A 119 -16.44 -9.39 -8.02
N LYS A 120 -16.40 -10.72 -8.10
CA LYS A 120 -15.78 -11.45 -9.23
C LYS A 120 -16.83 -12.28 -9.96
N ILE A 121 -17.03 -12.03 -11.25
CA ILE A 121 -17.85 -12.89 -12.12
C ILE A 121 -17.07 -14.19 -12.38
N ILE A 122 -17.76 -15.32 -12.26
CA ILE A 122 -17.20 -16.66 -12.48
C ILE A 122 -17.65 -17.22 -13.84
N GLY A 123 -18.94 -17.15 -14.15
CA GLY A 123 -19.49 -17.85 -15.32
C GLY A 123 -21.00 -17.72 -15.42
N TRP A 124 -21.60 -18.46 -16.35
CA TRP A 124 -23.04 -18.55 -16.49
C TRP A 124 -23.44 -20.01 -16.72
N ASP A 125 -24.10 -20.61 -15.73
CA ASP A 125 -24.62 -21.97 -15.80
C ASP A 125 -26.07 -22.02 -16.35
N ALA A 126 -26.42 -23.12 -17.02
CA ALA A 126 -27.72 -23.30 -17.66
C ALA A 126 -28.88 -23.49 -16.66
N HIS A 127 -28.60 -23.96 -15.44
CA HIS A 127 -29.60 -24.28 -14.41
C HIS A 127 -29.59 -23.27 -13.25
N ALA A 128 -28.43 -22.75 -12.89
CA ALA A 128 -28.23 -21.86 -11.74
C ALA A 128 -28.17 -20.36 -12.09
N GLY A 129 -27.89 -19.99 -13.35
CA GLY A 129 -27.74 -18.59 -13.78
C GLY A 129 -26.30 -18.08 -13.68
N VAL A 130 -26.12 -16.79 -13.39
CA VAL A 130 -24.78 -16.16 -13.33
C VAL A 130 -24.10 -16.55 -12.02
N LEU A 131 -22.92 -17.15 -12.11
CA LEU A 131 -22.07 -17.50 -10.98
C LEU A 131 -21.11 -16.34 -10.64
N TYR A 132 -20.94 -16.05 -9.36
CA TYR A 132 -20.02 -15.01 -8.88
C TYR A 132 -19.48 -15.31 -7.48
N ALA A 133 -18.32 -14.73 -7.14
CA ALA A 133 -17.75 -14.73 -5.79
C ALA A 133 -17.82 -13.34 -5.16
N SER A 134 -18.25 -13.29 -3.90
CA SER A 134 -18.24 -12.10 -3.04
C SER A 134 -17.67 -12.45 -1.65
N PRO A 135 -17.20 -11.44 -0.87
CA PRO A 135 -16.83 -11.64 0.53
C PRO A 135 -18.00 -12.18 1.35
N ALA A 136 -17.75 -13.16 2.21
CA ALA A 136 -18.81 -13.80 2.98
C ALA A 136 -19.58 -12.81 3.85
N ALA A 137 -20.91 -12.95 3.90
CA ALA A 137 -21.78 -12.09 4.69
C ALA A 137 -21.69 -12.35 6.21
N THR A 138 -21.19 -13.53 6.59
CA THR A 138 -20.91 -13.93 7.99
C THR A 138 -19.61 -14.74 8.02
N GLY A 139 -18.98 -14.86 9.20
CA GLY A 139 -17.68 -15.53 9.35
C GLY A 139 -16.48 -14.57 9.29
N PRO A 140 -15.24 -15.09 9.15
CA PRO A 140 -14.04 -14.28 9.14
C PRO A 140 -14.03 -13.30 7.96
N TYR A 141 -13.52 -12.08 8.17
CA TYR A 141 -13.65 -10.99 7.21
C TYR A 141 -13.00 -11.25 5.84
N TYR A 142 -12.02 -12.16 5.80
CA TYR A 142 -11.21 -12.57 4.65
C TYR A 142 -11.81 -13.75 3.85
N THR A 143 -12.88 -14.39 4.32
CA THR A 143 -13.49 -15.51 3.58
C THR A 143 -14.37 -15.03 2.42
N GLN A 144 -14.44 -15.85 1.37
CA GLN A 144 -15.32 -15.65 0.21
C GLN A 144 -16.33 -16.80 0.10
N THR A 145 -17.46 -16.48 -0.52
CA THR A 145 -18.53 -17.42 -0.87
C THR A 145 -18.88 -17.28 -2.34
N VAL A 146 -19.21 -18.40 -2.99
CA VAL A 146 -19.77 -18.38 -4.35
C VAL A 146 -21.29 -18.42 -4.29
N SER A 147 -21.90 -17.58 -5.12
CA SER A 147 -23.34 -17.45 -5.31
C SER A 147 -23.71 -17.64 -6.77
N ALA A 148 -24.95 -18.07 -7.01
CA ALA A 148 -25.60 -18.03 -8.31
C ALA A 148 -26.79 -17.06 -8.25
N ILE A 149 -27.09 -16.36 -9.35
CA ILE A 149 -28.29 -15.53 -9.47
C ILE A 149 -28.97 -15.73 -10.83
N ASP A 150 -30.29 -15.97 -10.81
CA ASP A 150 -31.10 -16.09 -12.03
C ASP A 150 -31.50 -14.69 -12.56
N PRO A 151 -31.00 -14.26 -13.73
CA PRO A 151 -31.32 -12.95 -14.30
C PRO A 151 -32.76 -12.80 -14.83
N LYS A 152 -33.61 -13.83 -14.76
CA LYS A 152 -35.05 -13.75 -15.08
C LYS A 152 -35.92 -13.48 -13.86
N THR A 153 -35.48 -13.88 -12.67
CA THR A 153 -36.27 -13.79 -11.43
C THR A 153 -35.62 -12.94 -10.34
N GLY A 154 -34.31 -12.69 -10.41
CA GLY A 154 -33.54 -12.07 -9.33
C GLY A 154 -33.30 -13.00 -8.13
N ALA A 155 -33.58 -14.31 -8.26
CA ALA A 155 -33.39 -15.26 -7.18
C ALA A 155 -31.90 -15.63 -7.02
N THR A 156 -31.34 -15.31 -5.85
CA THR A 156 -29.95 -15.65 -5.48
C THR A 156 -29.89 -16.96 -4.69
N ARG A 157 -28.90 -17.80 -4.97
CA ARG A 157 -28.53 -19.01 -4.22
C ARG A 157 -27.06 -18.93 -3.83
N VAL A 158 -26.77 -18.72 -2.56
CA VAL A 158 -25.42 -18.93 -1.99
C VAL A 158 -25.14 -20.43 -1.92
N PHE A 159 -23.96 -20.88 -2.33
CA PHE A 159 -23.52 -22.27 -2.13
C PHE A 159 -22.87 -22.42 -0.75
N PRO A 160 -23.13 -23.52 -0.01
CA PRO A 160 -22.75 -23.64 1.40
C PRO A 160 -21.29 -24.07 1.58
N LEU A 161 -20.34 -23.30 1.03
CA LEU A 161 -18.90 -23.57 1.07
C LEU A 161 -18.13 -22.30 1.48
N SER A 162 -17.31 -22.39 2.51
CA SER A 162 -16.42 -21.30 2.94
C SER A 162 -15.11 -21.28 2.13
N GLY A 163 -14.60 -20.08 1.85
CA GLY A 163 -13.27 -19.86 1.25
C GLY A 163 -13.18 -20.09 -0.26
N VAL A 164 -14.31 -20.09 -0.98
CA VAL A 164 -14.38 -20.42 -2.42
C VAL A 164 -14.36 -19.16 -3.29
N ASN A 165 -13.56 -19.17 -4.36
CA ASN A 165 -13.32 -18.00 -5.23
C ASN A 165 -13.50 -18.24 -6.76
N ASP A 166 -13.75 -19.49 -7.18
CA ASP A 166 -14.11 -19.90 -8.55
C ASP A 166 -14.90 -21.22 -8.48
N ALA A 167 -15.81 -21.47 -9.43
CA ALA A 167 -16.64 -22.67 -9.41
C ALA A 167 -17.31 -23.00 -10.76
N ALA A 168 -17.73 -24.25 -10.94
CA ALA A 168 -18.59 -24.69 -12.04
C ALA A 168 -19.48 -25.88 -11.64
N LEU A 169 -20.68 -25.97 -12.21
CA LEU A 169 -21.60 -27.09 -11.99
C LEU A 169 -21.36 -28.20 -13.05
N SER A 170 -21.59 -29.46 -12.67
CA SER A 170 -21.71 -30.55 -13.64
C SER A 170 -22.92 -30.34 -14.57
N PRO A 171 -22.92 -30.88 -15.81
CA PRO A 171 -24.00 -30.63 -16.78
C PRO A 171 -25.42 -31.04 -16.32
N ASP A 172 -25.51 -31.94 -15.35
CA ASP A 172 -26.75 -32.42 -14.71
C ASP A 172 -27.13 -31.67 -13.42
N GLY A 173 -26.31 -30.71 -12.98
CA GLY A 173 -26.52 -29.94 -11.75
C GLY A 173 -26.33 -30.73 -10.44
N HIS A 174 -25.78 -31.95 -10.48
CA HIS A 174 -25.55 -32.77 -9.28
C HIS A 174 -24.32 -32.29 -8.48
N TRP A 175 -23.22 -31.98 -9.15
CA TRP A 175 -21.95 -31.61 -8.51
C TRP A 175 -21.61 -30.14 -8.71
N LEU A 176 -21.14 -29.50 -7.64
CA LEU A 176 -20.42 -28.24 -7.71
C LEU A 176 -18.92 -28.55 -7.58
N TYR A 177 -18.14 -28.18 -8.60
CA TYR A 177 -16.68 -28.11 -8.51
C TYR A 177 -16.29 -26.70 -8.08
N ALA A 178 -15.42 -26.58 -7.08
CA ALA A 178 -15.14 -25.35 -6.36
C ALA A 178 -13.63 -25.18 -6.14
N ILE A 179 -13.12 -23.96 -6.29
CA ILE A 179 -11.72 -23.62 -5.98
C ILE A 179 -11.64 -22.87 -4.67
N ARG A 180 -10.81 -23.37 -3.75
CA ARG A 180 -10.39 -22.66 -2.53
C ARG A 180 -8.99 -22.08 -2.72
N PHE A 181 -8.76 -20.88 -2.19
CA PHE A 181 -7.45 -20.22 -2.16
C PHE A 181 -6.78 -20.08 -3.54
N GLY A 182 -5.45 -20.08 -3.59
CA GLY A 182 -4.61 -19.66 -4.71
C GLY A 182 -4.27 -18.18 -4.63
N LEU A 183 -3.21 -17.78 -5.34
CA LEU A 183 -2.66 -16.42 -5.35
C LEU A 183 -3.69 -15.29 -5.59
N ALA A 184 -4.84 -15.61 -6.20
CA ALA A 184 -5.97 -14.70 -6.36
C ALA A 184 -6.61 -14.21 -5.05
N THR A 185 -6.36 -14.87 -3.89
CA THR A 185 -6.80 -14.38 -2.58
C THR A 185 -5.82 -13.40 -1.95
N THR A 186 -4.51 -13.58 -2.14
CA THR A 186 -3.46 -12.72 -1.57
C THR A 186 -3.13 -11.52 -2.47
N GLY A 187 -3.27 -11.67 -3.80
CA GLY A 187 -2.93 -10.65 -4.80
C GLY A 187 -1.48 -10.74 -5.32
N ASP A 188 -0.81 -11.86 -5.09
CA ASP A 188 0.57 -12.12 -5.51
C ASP A 188 0.67 -12.64 -6.94
N HIS A 189 1.74 -12.27 -7.64
CA HIS A 189 2.02 -12.73 -8.99
C HIS A 189 3.30 -13.56 -9.01
N MET A 190 3.16 -14.89 -9.00
CA MET A 190 4.29 -15.82 -9.12
C MET A 190 3.92 -17.12 -9.85
N ARG A 191 4.93 -17.78 -10.44
CA ARG A 191 4.86 -19.18 -10.90
C ARG A 191 5.22 -20.14 -9.77
N ALA A 192 4.79 -21.40 -9.90
CA ALA A 192 5.20 -22.49 -9.02
C ALA A 192 5.01 -22.20 -7.52
N TYR A 193 3.87 -21.60 -7.16
CA TYR A 193 3.50 -21.31 -5.78
C TYR A 193 3.15 -22.59 -5.02
N ARG A 194 3.75 -22.80 -3.84
CA ARG A 194 3.67 -24.02 -3.02
C ARG A 194 3.51 -23.74 -1.51
N GLY A 195 3.09 -22.53 -1.14
CA GLY A 195 2.69 -22.17 0.23
C GLY A 195 1.33 -22.74 0.65
N GLY A 196 0.87 -22.43 1.86
CA GLY A 196 -0.35 -22.97 2.45
C GLY A 196 -1.65 -22.65 1.68
N ALA A 197 -1.78 -21.42 1.18
CA ALA A 197 -2.90 -20.99 0.34
C ALA A 197 -2.84 -21.55 -1.10
N LEU A 198 -2.17 -22.69 -1.35
CA LEU A 198 -2.15 -23.38 -2.64
C LEU A 198 -3.59 -23.51 -3.19
N SER A 199 -3.81 -23.24 -4.47
CA SER A 199 -5.18 -23.28 -5.02
C SER A 199 -5.70 -24.72 -5.13
N GLN A 200 -6.78 -25.02 -4.39
CA GLN A 200 -7.28 -26.37 -4.17
C GLN A 200 -8.59 -26.61 -4.91
N LEU A 201 -8.71 -27.73 -5.63
CA LEU A 201 -9.96 -28.19 -6.22
C LEU A 201 -10.76 -29.05 -5.23
N TRP A 202 -12.04 -28.73 -5.09
CA TRP A 202 -13.02 -29.44 -4.28
C TRP A 202 -14.25 -29.81 -5.10
N ARG A 203 -14.98 -30.85 -4.70
CA ARG A 203 -16.31 -31.18 -5.22
C ARG A 203 -17.35 -31.30 -4.10
N PHE A 204 -18.59 -30.93 -4.38
CA PHE A 204 -19.70 -31.00 -3.43
C PHE A 204 -20.99 -31.52 -4.11
N ASP A 205 -21.64 -32.51 -3.48
CA ASP A 205 -22.91 -33.08 -3.94
C ASP A 205 -24.08 -32.15 -3.54
N LEU A 206 -24.68 -31.48 -4.53
CA LEU A 206 -25.78 -30.51 -4.35
C LEU A 206 -27.14 -31.15 -4.01
N GLN A 207 -27.24 -32.48 -3.98
CA GLN A 207 -28.47 -33.23 -3.68
C GLN A 207 -28.45 -33.86 -2.27
N ASN A 208 -27.31 -34.43 -1.86
CA ASN A 208 -27.16 -35.25 -0.65
C ASN A 208 -25.89 -34.94 0.17
N GLY A 209 -25.03 -34.04 -0.31
CA GLY A 209 -23.74 -33.72 0.32
C GLY A 209 -23.88 -33.16 1.73
N LYS A 210 -23.11 -33.71 2.67
CA LYS A 210 -22.98 -33.17 4.04
C LYS A 210 -21.71 -32.35 4.24
N GLU A 211 -20.70 -32.62 3.43
CA GLU A 211 -19.40 -31.95 3.39
C GLU A 211 -18.83 -32.08 1.97
N ALA A 212 -17.88 -31.23 1.61
CA ALA A 212 -17.17 -31.30 0.33
C ALA A 212 -15.95 -32.24 0.39
N GLU A 213 -15.47 -32.67 -0.77
CA GLU A 213 -14.30 -33.55 -0.92
C GLU A 213 -13.20 -32.84 -1.74
N ARG A 214 -11.96 -32.79 -1.22
CA ARG A 214 -10.78 -32.33 -1.96
C ARG A 214 -10.41 -33.38 -3.02
N ILE A 215 -10.13 -32.95 -4.25
CA ILE A 215 -9.83 -33.85 -5.38
C ILE A 215 -8.69 -33.31 -6.24
N GLY A 216 -8.02 -34.20 -6.98
CA GLY A 216 -6.86 -33.88 -7.81
C GLY A 216 -5.55 -33.83 -7.03
N THR A 217 -4.51 -33.25 -7.65
CA THR A 217 -3.19 -33.10 -7.04
C THR A 217 -3.24 -32.20 -5.79
N HIS A 218 -2.34 -32.46 -4.84
CA HIS A 218 -2.16 -31.67 -3.64
C HIS A 218 -0.82 -30.88 -3.66
N ASP A 219 -0.01 -31.08 -4.69
CA ASP A 219 1.35 -30.55 -4.84
C ASP A 219 1.48 -29.48 -5.93
N ALA A 220 0.37 -29.04 -6.52
CA ALA A 220 0.30 -27.99 -7.54
C ALA A 220 -1.04 -27.24 -7.48
N ASN A 221 -1.11 -26.05 -8.09
CA ASN A 221 -2.31 -25.22 -8.09
C ASN A 221 -3.33 -25.78 -9.10
N LEU A 222 -4.60 -25.84 -8.70
CA LEU A 222 -5.72 -26.19 -9.56
C LEU A 222 -6.69 -25.00 -9.60
N ILE A 223 -6.83 -24.36 -10.77
CA ILE A 223 -7.75 -23.24 -10.97
C ILE A 223 -8.70 -23.50 -12.14
N ARG A 224 -9.76 -22.70 -12.23
CA ARG A 224 -10.72 -22.66 -13.36
C ARG A 224 -11.33 -24.02 -13.76
N PRO A 225 -12.20 -24.60 -12.92
CA PRO A 225 -12.87 -25.86 -13.24
C PRO A 225 -13.86 -25.67 -14.40
N MET A 226 -13.78 -26.56 -15.39
CA MET A 226 -14.56 -26.54 -16.62
C MET A 226 -15.05 -27.96 -16.95
N PRO A 227 -16.24 -28.38 -16.45
CA PRO A 227 -16.79 -29.70 -16.69
C PRO A 227 -17.08 -29.96 -18.17
N TRP A 228 -16.63 -31.12 -18.68
CA TRP A 228 -16.80 -31.51 -20.07
C TRP A 228 -17.14 -33.00 -20.16
N ARG A 229 -18.39 -33.30 -20.55
CA ARG A 229 -18.91 -34.67 -20.70
C ARG A 229 -18.76 -35.49 -19.40
N ASP A 230 -17.89 -36.49 -19.43
CA ASP A 230 -17.53 -37.42 -18.35
C ASP A 230 -16.21 -37.03 -17.64
N ARG A 231 -15.66 -35.85 -17.94
CA ARG A 231 -14.37 -35.36 -17.43
C ARG A 231 -14.48 -33.93 -16.89
N LEU A 232 -13.43 -33.51 -16.18
CA LEU A 232 -13.23 -32.15 -15.70
C LEU A 232 -11.98 -31.57 -16.36
N ILE A 233 -12.08 -30.41 -16.99
CA ILE A 233 -10.92 -29.63 -17.43
C ILE A 233 -10.57 -28.61 -16.35
N VAL A 234 -9.29 -28.35 -16.15
CA VAL A 234 -8.77 -27.30 -15.24
C VAL A 234 -7.59 -26.59 -15.89
N ILE A 235 -7.17 -25.49 -15.27
CA ILE A 235 -5.85 -24.90 -15.46
C ILE A 235 -4.95 -25.33 -14.27
N SER A 236 -3.71 -25.75 -14.54
CA SER A 236 -2.77 -26.17 -13.48
C SER A 236 -1.30 -25.94 -13.83
N ASP A 237 -0.48 -25.66 -12.81
CA ASP A 237 0.98 -25.47 -12.87
C ASP A 237 1.79 -26.71 -12.43
N GLU A 238 1.23 -27.91 -12.61
CA GLU A 238 1.87 -29.19 -12.22
C GLU A 238 3.19 -29.46 -12.98
N ASP A 239 3.36 -28.96 -14.21
CA ASP A 239 4.63 -28.97 -14.96
C ASP A 239 5.51 -27.73 -14.74
N GLY A 240 5.09 -26.80 -13.86
CA GLY A 240 5.79 -25.56 -13.52
C GLY A 240 5.26 -24.30 -14.20
N ARG A 241 4.33 -24.40 -15.16
CA ARG A 241 3.64 -23.22 -15.74
C ARG A 241 2.17 -23.55 -16.04
N TYR A 242 1.25 -22.69 -15.61
CA TYR A 242 -0.18 -22.87 -15.84
C TYR A 242 -0.54 -23.20 -17.29
N ASN A 243 -1.09 -24.39 -17.47
CA ASN A 243 -1.52 -25.00 -18.74
C ASN A 243 -2.89 -25.66 -18.56
N LEU A 244 -3.54 -26.09 -19.65
CA LEU A 244 -4.77 -26.89 -19.57
C LEU A 244 -4.47 -28.36 -19.19
N TRP A 245 -5.27 -28.91 -18.27
CA TRP A 245 -5.22 -30.30 -17.83
C TRP A 245 -6.64 -30.91 -17.79
N SER A 246 -6.75 -32.21 -17.99
CA SER A 246 -8.02 -32.96 -17.95
C SER A 246 -7.96 -34.11 -16.96
N LEU A 247 -8.89 -34.15 -16.02
CA LEU A 247 -9.06 -35.18 -15.00
C LEU A 247 -10.39 -35.92 -15.20
N ALA A 248 -10.56 -37.06 -14.54
CA ALA A 248 -11.87 -37.63 -14.27
C ALA A 248 -12.65 -36.76 -13.25
N THR A 249 -13.95 -37.00 -13.10
CA THR A 249 -14.84 -36.26 -12.18
C THR A 249 -14.61 -36.52 -10.68
N ASP A 250 -13.63 -37.37 -10.34
CA ASP A 250 -13.07 -37.56 -9.01
C ASP A 250 -11.64 -37.00 -8.86
N GLY A 251 -11.14 -36.28 -9.86
CA GLY A 251 -9.79 -35.73 -9.89
C GLY A 251 -8.69 -36.77 -10.19
N SER A 252 -9.03 -38.02 -10.50
CA SER A 252 -8.07 -39.03 -10.96
C SER A 252 -7.75 -38.90 -12.47
N ASP A 253 -6.84 -39.74 -12.99
CA ASP A 253 -6.54 -39.84 -14.43
C ASP A 253 -6.16 -38.49 -15.09
N ALA A 254 -5.41 -37.65 -14.36
CA ALA A 254 -4.93 -36.34 -14.81
C ALA A 254 -4.03 -36.44 -16.05
N LYS A 255 -4.32 -35.62 -17.05
CA LYS A 255 -3.61 -35.56 -18.34
C LYS A 255 -3.43 -34.11 -18.79
N GLN A 256 -2.19 -33.70 -19.01
CA GLN A 256 -1.89 -32.40 -19.62
C GLN A 256 -2.43 -32.33 -21.05
N LEU A 257 -3.00 -31.19 -21.43
CA LEU A 257 -3.58 -30.92 -22.76
C LEU A 257 -2.77 -29.90 -23.56
N THR A 258 -2.17 -28.91 -22.90
CA THR A 258 -1.31 -27.90 -23.53
C THR A 258 0.06 -27.85 -22.86
N HIS A 259 1.09 -27.51 -23.63
CA HIS A 259 2.49 -27.45 -23.17
C HIS A 259 3.12 -26.08 -23.51
N PHE A 260 2.44 -24.98 -23.18
CA PHE A 260 2.98 -23.65 -23.41
C PHE A 260 4.08 -23.34 -22.39
N THR A 261 5.22 -22.86 -22.88
CA THR A 261 6.40 -22.52 -22.06
C THR A 261 6.64 -21.01 -21.97
N ASP A 262 6.02 -20.23 -22.85
CA ASP A 262 6.29 -18.81 -23.07
C ASP A 262 5.32 -17.89 -22.32
N TYR A 263 4.03 -18.22 -22.28
CA TYR A 263 3.04 -17.52 -21.45
C TYR A 263 2.20 -18.52 -20.65
N SER A 264 1.84 -18.14 -19.43
CA SER A 264 0.91 -18.91 -18.57
C SER A 264 -0.52 -18.76 -19.08
N VAL A 265 -1.27 -19.86 -19.12
CA VAL A 265 -2.73 -19.82 -19.34
C VAL A 265 -3.39 -19.54 -18.00
N LEU A 266 -3.89 -18.32 -17.78
CA LEU A 266 -4.56 -17.94 -16.52
C LEU A 266 -6.09 -17.87 -16.64
N GLU A 267 -6.59 -17.75 -17.87
CA GLU A 267 -7.99 -17.48 -18.17
C GLU A 267 -8.49 -18.41 -19.29
N ALA A 268 -9.63 -19.06 -19.05
CA ALA A 268 -10.28 -19.91 -20.04
C ALA A 268 -11.80 -20.03 -19.83
N SER A 269 -12.51 -20.36 -20.91
CA SER A 269 -13.93 -20.66 -20.95
C SER A 269 -14.22 -21.76 -21.99
N ILE A 270 -15.22 -22.61 -21.72
CA ILE A 270 -15.53 -23.81 -22.52
C ILE A 270 -16.94 -23.74 -23.14
N SER A 271 -17.10 -24.20 -24.38
CA SER A 271 -18.41 -24.44 -24.99
C SER A 271 -18.35 -25.60 -25.99
N GLY A 272 -19.13 -26.65 -25.76
CA GLY A 272 -19.06 -27.88 -26.55
C GLY A 272 -17.69 -28.54 -26.40
N ASP A 273 -16.96 -28.67 -27.51
CA ASP A 273 -15.58 -29.23 -27.54
C ASP A 273 -14.50 -28.14 -27.71
N HIS A 274 -14.86 -26.86 -27.59
CA HIS A 274 -13.97 -25.71 -27.77
C HIS A 274 -13.68 -25.05 -26.43
N ILE A 275 -12.40 -24.80 -26.13
CA ILE A 275 -11.96 -23.96 -25.02
C ILE A 275 -11.31 -22.71 -25.61
N VAL A 276 -11.85 -21.53 -25.31
CA VAL A 276 -11.16 -20.28 -25.59
C VAL A 276 -10.33 -19.90 -24.38
N LEU A 277 -9.02 -19.70 -24.60
CA LEU A 277 -8.05 -19.37 -23.57
C LEU A 277 -7.27 -18.10 -23.94
N ARG A 278 -6.81 -17.35 -22.93
CA ARG A 278 -5.84 -16.26 -23.12
C ARG A 278 -4.42 -16.81 -23.05
N LYS A 279 -3.54 -16.33 -23.92
CA LYS A 279 -2.10 -16.62 -23.91
C LYS A 279 -1.34 -15.33 -24.25
N GLY A 280 -0.68 -14.75 -23.25
CA GLY A 280 -0.15 -13.38 -23.35
C GLY A 280 -1.31 -12.39 -23.47
N ALA A 281 -1.40 -11.70 -24.61
CA ALA A 281 -2.47 -10.75 -24.95
C ALA A 281 -3.42 -11.25 -26.06
N ASP A 282 -3.31 -12.52 -26.46
CA ASP A 282 -4.04 -13.12 -27.59
C ASP A 282 -4.99 -14.24 -27.16
N LEU A 283 -6.05 -14.46 -27.95
CA LEU A 283 -7.04 -15.51 -27.74
C LEU A 283 -6.78 -16.72 -28.66
N PHE A 284 -6.94 -17.92 -28.11
CA PHE A 284 -6.77 -19.18 -28.83
C PHE A 284 -7.95 -20.12 -28.56
N ASP A 285 -8.40 -20.83 -29.59
CA ASP A 285 -9.33 -21.96 -29.50
C ASP A 285 -8.52 -23.26 -29.38
N PHE A 286 -8.69 -23.99 -28.28
CA PHE A 286 -8.21 -25.35 -28.09
C PHE A 286 -9.39 -26.32 -28.27
N ASN A 287 -9.30 -27.19 -29.29
CA ASN A 287 -10.34 -28.17 -29.56
C ASN A 287 -10.06 -29.51 -28.84
N LEU A 288 -10.92 -29.87 -27.88
CA LEU A 288 -10.82 -31.08 -27.05
C LEU A 288 -10.96 -32.40 -27.83
N ALA A 289 -11.50 -32.38 -29.05
CA ALA A 289 -11.69 -33.58 -29.86
C ALA A 289 -10.50 -33.87 -30.81
N SER A 290 -9.76 -32.85 -31.25
CA SER A 290 -8.54 -33.01 -32.08
C SER A 290 -7.23 -32.81 -31.32
N GLY A 291 -7.24 -32.08 -30.20
CA GLY A 291 -6.04 -31.60 -29.51
C GLY A 291 -5.35 -30.42 -30.23
N GLU A 292 -6.01 -29.80 -31.22
CA GLU A 292 -5.46 -28.69 -32.00
C GLU A 292 -5.70 -27.35 -31.30
N THR A 293 -4.68 -26.48 -31.30
CA THR A 293 -4.82 -25.07 -30.86
C THR A 293 -4.75 -24.15 -32.08
N THR A 294 -5.73 -23.26 -32.24
CA THR A 294 -5.75 -22.26 -33.32
C THR A 294 -5.92 -20.83 -32.78
N PRO A 295 -5.27 -19.79 -33.36
CA PRO A 295 -5.46 -18.42 -32.90
C PRO A 295 -6.81 -17.84 -33.35
N VAL A 296 -7.60 -17.31 -32.41
CA VAL A 296 -8.82 -16.55 -32.71
C VAL A 296 -8.39 -15.13 -33.11
N LYS A 297 -8.23 -14.91 -34.42
CA LYS A 297 -7.76 -13.62 -34.94
C LYS A 297 -8.82 -12.54 -34.77
N VAL A 298 -8.57 -11.54 -33.93
CA VAL A 298 -9.50 -10.45 -33.66
C VAL A 298 -9.09 -9.21 -34.44
N ASP A 299 -9.92 -8.78 -35.39
CA ASP A 299 -9.77 -7.48 -36.05
C ASP A 299 -10.45 -6.42 -35.16
N LEU A 300 -9.69 -5.80 -34.26
CA LEU A 300 -10.18 -4.75 -33.38
C LEU A 300 -10.25 -3.41 -34.15
N THR A 301 -11.35 -2.67 -34.04
CA THR A 301 -11.49 -1.36 -34.69
C THR A 301 -12.14 -0.40 -33.70
N SER A 302 -11.38 0.61 -33.27
CA SER A 302 -11.60 1.31 -32.02
C SER A 302 -11.27 2.80 -32.14
N ASP A 303 -11.86 3.59 -31.22
CA ASP A 303 -11.47 4.98 -30.93
C ASP A 303 -10.46 5.09 -29.76
N ASN A 304 -10.20 3.98 -29.07
CA ASN A 304 -9.37 3.80 -27.88
C ASN A 304 -9.31 5.05 -26.97
N LEU A 305 -10.46 5.39 -26.39
CA LEU A 305 -10.59 6.52 -25.49
C LEU A 305 -9.78 6.41 -24.19
N PRO A 306 -9.54 5.22 -23.58
CA PRO A 306 -8.67 5.10 -22.41
C PRO A 306 -7.19 5.39 -22.71
N ARG A 307 -6.65 4.92 -23.86
CA ARG A 307 -5.29 5.25 -24.31
C ARG A 307 -5.17 6.68 -24.88
N SER A 308 -6.28 7.37 -25.16
CA SER A 308 -6.27 8.70 -25.77
C SER A 308 -5.63 9.76 -24.86
N PRO A 309 -4.61 10.51 -25.33
CA PRO A 309 -3.89 11.47 -24.49
C PRO A 309 -4.79 12.58 -23.91
N TYR A 310 -4.70 12.80 -22.59
CA TYR A 310 -5.59 13.68 -21.80
C TYR A 310 -4.84 14.84 -21.11
N TRP A 311 -5.55 15.64 -20.32
CA TRP A 311 -4.96 16.71 -19.49
C TRP A 311 -5.20 16.38 -18.02
N LEU A 312 -4.12 16.14 -17.27
CA LEU A 312 -4.19 15.80 -15.87
C LEU A 312 -4.53 17.02 -15.01
N GLU A 313 -5.70 16.96 -14.36
CA GLU A 313 -6.14 17.88 -13.31
C GLU A 313 -5.36 17.69 -12.01
N LYS A 314 -5.02 18.81 -11.33
CA LYS A 314 -4.41 18.84 -9.98
C LYS A 314 -3.18 17.90 -9.84
N PRO A 315 -2.16 17.99 -10.72
CA PRO A 315 -1.01 17.08 -10.72
C PRO A 315 -0.17 17.12 -9.44
N THR A 316 -0.33 18.15 -8.60
CA THR A 316 0.25 18.27 -7.24
C THR A 316 -0.14 17.12 -6.30
N ARG A 317 -1.15 16.30 -6.64
CA ARG A 317 -1.47 15.05 -5.95
C ARG A 317 -0.41 13.93 -6.14
N PHE A 318 0.44 14.07 -7.17
CA PHE A 318 1.58 13.19 -7.47
C PHE A 318 2.93 13.85 -7.15
N LEU A 319 2.97 14.82 -6.22
CA LEU A 319 4.19 15.50 -5.82
C LEU A 319 5.16 14.53 -5.11
N THR A 320 6.32 14.26 -5.71
CA THR A 320 7.35 13.36 -5.16
C THR A 320 8.58 14.10 -4.63
N SER A 321 8.89 15.30 -5.11
CA SER A 321 9.93 16.14 -4.52
C SER A 321 9.63 17.64 -4.66
N SER A 322 10.14 18.44 -3.73
CA SER A 322 10.15 19.90 -3.80
C SER A 322 11.49 20.44 -3.27
N THR A 323 12.04 21.47 -3.92
CA THR A 323 13.30 22.10 -3.49
C THR A 323 13.31 23.58 -3.85
N ILE A 324 13.71 24.44 -2.91
CA ILE A 324 13.82 25.88 -3.10
C ILE A 324 15.01 26.22 -4.01
N SER A 325 14.89 27.27 -4.81
CA SER A 325 16.07 27.84 -5.47
C SER A 325 17.01 28.47 -4.42
N PRO A 326 18.34 28.45 -4.61
CA PRO A 326 19.28 29.10 -3.68
C PRO A 326 19.12 30.62 -3.51
N LYS A 327 18.16 31.24 -4.22
CA LYS A 327 17.78 32.67 -4.12
C LYS A 327 16.43 32.91 -3.43
N GLY A 328 15.65 31.86 -3.17
CA GLY A 328 14.34 31.95 -2.51
C GLY A 328 13.20 32.51 -3.37
N ASP A 329 13.42 32.80 -4.65
CA ASP A 329 12.40 33.45 -5.51
C ASP A 329 11.67 32.49 -6.47
N ALA A 330 12.11 31.24 -6.51
CA ALA A 330 11.46 30.11 -7.16
C ALA A 330 11.73 28.80 -6.40
N ALA A 331 11.01 27.73 -6.74
CA ALA A 331 11.23 26.36 -6.33
C ALA A 331 11.01 25.40 -7.53
N ALA A 332 11.66 24.24 -7.48
CA ALA A 332 11.41 23.12 -8.37
C ALA A 332 10.53 22.07 -7.68
N PHE A 333 9.66 21.42 -8.45
CA PHE A 333 8.75 20.39 -8.00
C PHE A 333 8.77 19.22 -9.00
N THR A 334 8.92 17.99 -8.52
CA THR A 334 8.76 16.78 -9.33
C THR A 334 7.38 16.20 -9.10
N MET A 335 6.59 15.99 -10.16
CA MET A 335 5.27 15.36 -10.07
C MET A 335 4.89 14.64 -11.36
N ARG A 336 4.37 13.40 -11.25
CA ARG A 336 3.99 12.56 -12.40
C ARG A 336 5.09 12.46 -13.46
N GLY A 337 6.33 12.19 -13.04
CA GLY A 337 7.51 12.16 -13.91
C GLY A 337 7.96 13.51 -14.50
N HIS A 338 7.15 14.57 -14.45
CA HIS A 338 7.51 15.89 -14.95
C HIS A 338 8.15 16.77 -13.86
N VAL A 339 8.95 17.75 -14.30
CA VAL A 339 9.53 18.78 -13.42
C VAL A 339 8.94 20.15 -13.75
N VAL A 340 8.54 20.84 -12.69
CA VAL A 340 7.87 22.14 -12.72
C VAL A 340 8.71 23.14 -11.93
N VAL A 341 9.05 24.28 -12.54
CA VAL A 341 9.68 25.43 -11.87
C VAL A 341 8.62 26.52 -11.70
N ALA A 342 8.42 26.97 -10.46
CA ALA A 342 7.46 28.02 -10.15
C ALA A 342 7.98 28.94 -9.04
N GLY A 343 7.63 30.22 -9.11
CA GLY A 343 7.82 31.18 -8.03
C GLY A 343 6.48 31.69 -7.49
N ALA A 344 6.52 32.58 -6.51
CA ALA A 344 5.31 33.15 -5.95
C ALA A 344 4.48 33.91 -7.02
N SER A 345 3.15 33.75 -6.94
CA SER A 345 2.18 34.37 -7.86
C SER A 345 2.29 35.91 -7.85
N PRO A 346 2.17 36.60 -9.00
CA PRO A 346 1.71 36.12 -10.32
C PRO A 346 2.85 35.80 -11.30
N ARG A 347 3.96 35.19 -10.86
CA ARG A 347 4.98 34.65 -11.77
C ARG A 347 4.41 33.50 -12.61
N ARG A 348 4.92 33.33 -13.85
CA ARG A 348 4.57 32.17 -14.69
C ARG A 348 5.07 30.87 -14.07
N VAL A 349 4.30 29.80 -14.25
CA VAL A 349 4.77 28.42 -14.05
C VAL A 349 5.50 27.95 -15.30
N VAL A 350 6.54 27.14 -15.13
CA VAL A 350 7.32 26.51 -16.22
C VAL A 350 7.28 25.00 -16.02
N VAL A 351 6.91 24.25 -17.05
CA VAL A 351 7.14 22.80 -17.11
C VAL A 351 8.35 22.56 -18.00
N LEU A 352 9.27 21.68 -17.61
CA LEU A 352 10.42 21.34 -18.46
C LEU A 352 9.97 20.49 -19.65
N ALA A 353 10.43 20.83 -20.86
CA ALA A 353 10.05 20.15 -22.08
C ALA A 353 10.87 18.86 -22.30
N THR A 354 10.37 17.75 -21.76
CA THR A 354 10.83 16.38 -22.05
C THR A 354 9.89 15.67 -23.03
N PRO A 355 10.30 14.56 -23.65
CA PRO A 355 9.38 13.58 -24.24
C PRO A 355 8.44 13.00 -23.17
N ASP A 356 7.27 12.50 -23.60
CA ASP A 356 6.26 11.93 -22.70
C ASP A 356 6.65 10.53 -22.16
N ASN A 357 7.70 9.91 -22.71
CA ASN A 357 8.29 8.64 -22.26
C ASN A 357 9.65 8.83 -21.54
N VAL A 358 9.77 9.86 -20.71
CA VAL A 358 10.97 10.18 -19.92
C VAL A 358 10.55 10.65 -18.52
N ARG A 359 10.97 9.91 -17.48
CA ARG A 359 10.73 10.25 -16.08
C ARG A 359 11.90 11.09 -15.54
N LEU A 360 11.57 12.31 -15.11
CA LEU A 360 12.47 13.15 -14.34
C LEU A 360 12.30 12.88 -12.84
N ARG A 361 13.43 12.87 -12.12
CA ARG A 361 13.53 12.60 -10.68
C ARG A 361 14.39 13.69 -9.98
N LEU A 362 14.08 13.99 -8.73
CA LEU A 362 14.95 14.72 -7.78
C LEU A 362 15.47 16.10 -8.24
N ALA A 363 14.64 16.91 -8.91
CA ALA A 363 15.11 18.15 -9.56
C ALA A 363 15.50 19.30 -8.61
N GLN A 364 16.64 19.95 -8.87
CA GLN A 364 17.14 21.14 -8.16
C GLN A 364 17.55 22.28 -9.09
N ILE A 365 17.40 23.54 -8.65
CA ILE A 365 17.72 24.75 -9.42
C ILE A 365 19.16 25.20 -9.13
N THR A 366 19.93 25.55 -10.17
CA THR A 366 21.31 26.04 -10.02
C THR A 366 21.39 27.35 -9.24
N SER A 367 22.51 27.61 -8.56
CA SER A 367 22.72 28.82 -7.76
C SER A 367 22.63 30.13 -8.56
N ASP A 368 22.92 30.09 -9.86
CA ASP A 368 22.72 31.24 -10.77
C ASP A 368 21.26 31.43 -11.23
N GLY A 369 20.38 30.47 -10.93
CA GLY A 369 18.95 30.45 -11.25
C GLY A 369 18.60 30.24 -12.71
N LYS A 370 19.55 29.80 -13.57
CA LYS A 370 19.32 29.64 -15.02
C LYS A 370 19.07 28.21 -15.47
N SER A 371 19.45 27.22 -14.67
CA SER A 371 19.31 25.81 -15.02
C SER A 371 18.65 24.99 -13.92
N VAL A 372 18.10 23.85 -14.31
CA VAL A 372 17.69 22.77 -13.42
C VAL A 372 18.61 21.59 -13.66
N ILE A 373 19.10 20.97 -12.58
CA ILE A 373 19.74 19.66 -12.61
C ILE A 373 18.72 18.65 -12.10
N ALA A 374 18.53 17.54 -12.80
CA ALA A 374 17.62 16.46 -12.41
C ALA A 374 18.20 15.11 -12.84
N PHE A 375 17.74 14.03 -12.24
CA PHE A 375 17.91 12.70 -12.81
C PHE A 375 16.91 12.50 -13.96
N SER A 376 17.34 11.81 -15.02
CA SER A 376 16.52 11.45 -16.17
C SER A 376 17.03 10.16 -16.81
N ASP A 377 16.09 9.31 -17.21
CA ASP A 377 16.27 8.07 -17.99
C ASP A 377 16.25 8.31 -19.51
N ALA A 378 16.31 9.58 -19.96
CA ALA A 378 16.47 9.94 -21.36
C ALA A 378 17.71 9.26 -21.98
N GLY A 379 17.48 8.17 -22.72
CA GLY A 379 18.50 7.35 -23.38
C GLY A 379 18.82 6.00 -22.73
N GLY A 380 18.16 5.58 -21.65
CA GLY A 380 18.40 4.30 -21.01
C GLY A 380 18.13 4.33 -19.51
N ASP A 381 19.07 3.85 -18.70
CA ASP A 381 18.98 3.99 -17.24
C ASP A 381 19.25 5.45 -16.79
N SER A 382 18.94 5.77 -15.53
CA SER A 382 19.02 7.14 -15.00
C SER A 382 20.43 7.74 -15.06
N ALA A 383 20.52 8.98 -15.53
CA ALA A 383 21.72 9.82 -15.50
C ALA A 383 21.37 11.23 -14.96
N LEU A 384 22.37 12.02 -14.56
CA LEU A 384 22.18 13.44 -14.27
C LEU A 384 22.10 14.24 -15.59
N TRP A 385 21.10 15.11 -15.69
CA TRP A 385 20.85 15.99 -16.84
C TRP A 385 20.71 17.46 -16.40
N ARG A 386 21.07 18.39 -17.28
CA ARG A 386 20.90 19.83 -17.13
C ARG A 386 19.87 20.36 -18.12
N PHE A 387 18.86 21.07 -17.64
CA PHE A 387 17.83 21.76 -18.42
C PHE A 387 17.89 23.27 -18.19
N ALA A 388 17.30 24.09 -19.07
CA ALA A 388 17.15 25.52 -18.81
C ALA A 388 15.92 25.76 -17.91
N ALA A 389 16.08 26.56 -16.84
CA ALA A 389 15.02 26.83 -15.86
C ALA A 389 13.88 27.70 -16.42
N ASP A 390 14.05 28.26 -17.63
CA ASP A 390 13.00 28.98 -18.35
C ASP A 390 12.14 28.09 -19.26
N GLY A 391 12.47 26.80 -19.36
CA GLY A 391 11.81 25.80 -20.20
C GLY A 391 12.36 25.67 -21.62
N SER A 392 13.48 26.33 -21.95
CA SER A 392 14.07 26.30 -23.30
C SER A 392 15.04 25.12 -23.54
N GLY A 393 15.18 24.73 -24.82
CA GLY A 393 16.06 23.64 -25.25
C GLY A 393 15.46 22.25 -25.08
N LYS A 394 16.33 21.23 -24.98
CA LYS A 394 15.99 19.81 -24.74
C LYS A 394 16.78 19.17 -23.60
N GLY A 395 17.54 19.98 -22.86
CA GLY A 395 18.55 19.53 -21.89
C GLY A 395 19.83 18.97 -22.50
N GLU A 396 20.82 18.70 -21.64
CA GLU A 396 22.05 17.96 -21.92
C GLU A 396 22.34 16.93 -20.81
N ALA A 397 22.91 15.77 -21.17
CA ALA A 397 23.43 14.82 -20.19
C ALA A 397 24.70 15.36 -19.51
N ILE A 398 24.84 15.12 -18.20
CA ILE A 398 26.03 15.43 -17.40
C ILE A 398 26.83 14.14 -17.20
N THR A 399 26.23 13.13 -16.57
CA THR A 399 26.87 11.83 -16.32
C THR A 399 26.50 10.81 -17.41
N GLN A 400 27.07 9.61 -17.32
CA GLN A 400 26.56 8.44 -18.04
C GLN A 400 25.41 7.79 -17.24
N PRO A 401 24.51 7.02 -17.90
CA PRO A 401 23.53 6.18 -17.22
C PRO A 401 24.15 5.25 -16.15
N SER A 402 23.52 5.18 -14.98
CA SER A 402 23.83 4.19 -13.94
C SER A 402 22.70 3.17 -13.83
N SER A 403 23.03 1.88 -13.79
CA SER A 403 22.07 0.79 -13.60
C SER A 403 21.66 0.63 -12.12
N THR A 404 21.25 1.74 -11.49
CA THR A 404 20.87 1.83 -10.08
C THR A 404 19.92 3.01 -9.86
N GLU A 405 18.77 2.79 -9.24
CA GLU A 405 17.81 3.84 -8.86
C GLU A 405 18.50 4.97 -8.03
N PRO A 406 18.33 6.26 -8.41
CA PRO A 406 18.89 7.40 -7.69
C PRO A 406 17.98 7.81 -6.52
N VAL A 407 18.57 8.00 -5.34
CA VAL A 407 17.85 8.22 -4.08
C VAL A 407 17.83 9.70 -3.65
N ALA A 408 18.94 10.43 -3.83
CA ALA A 408 19.01 11.86 -3.52
C ALA A 408 19.91 12.66 -4.48
N LEU A 409 19.66 13.96 -4.58
CA LEU A 409 20.48 14.95 -5.28
C LEU A 409 20.58 16.22 -4.43
N SER A 410 21.77 16.82 -4.34
CA SER A 410 22.03 18.08 -3.63
C SER A 410 23.17 18.89 -4.26
N LEU A 411 22.83 20.05 -4.83
CA LEU A 411 23.78 20.93 -5.52
C LEU A 411 24.55 21.83 -4.54
N SER A 412 25.84 22.03 -4.76
CA SER A 412 26.63 22.94 -3.94
C SER A 412 26.21 24.41 -4.16
N PRO A 413 26.10 25.26 -3.12
CA PRO A 413 25.68 26.67 -3.26
C PRO A 413 26.56 27.52 -4.18
N ASP A 414 27.82 27.14 -4.40
CA ASP A 414 28.74 27.78 -5.35
C ASP A 414 28.53 27.34 -6.81
N GLY A 415 27.67 26.34 -7.07
CA GLY A 415 27.35 25.79 -8.39
C GLY A 415 28.41 24.87 -9.00
N LYS A 416 29.44 24.44 -8.25
CA LYS A 416 30.51 23.58 -8.77
C LYS A 416 30.15 22.09 -8.82
N TYR A 417 29.37 21.59 -7.86
CA TYR A 417 29.17 20.14 -7.66
C TYR A 417 27.70 19.75 -7.52
N ALA A 418 27.43 18.48 -7.86
CA ALA A 418 26.22 17.75 -7.49
C ALA A 418 26.61 16.55 -6.64
N ALA A 419 26.22 16.55 -5.36
CA ALA A 419 26.27 15.36 -4.51
C ALA A 419 25.03 14.52 -4.79
N HIS A 420 25.18 13.21 -5.01
CA HIS A 420 24.05 12.32 -5.29
C HIS A 420 24.24 10.93 -4.67
N THR A 421 23.14 10.22 -4.43
CA THR A 421 23.16 8.87 -3.84
C THR A 421 22.31 7.90 -4.63
N ASP A 422 22.64 6.62 -4.54
CA ASP A 422 21.89 5.52 -5.16
C ASP A 422 21.54 4.40 -4.18
N LEU A 423 20.62 3.54 -4.60
CA LEU A 423 20.06 2.43 -3.82
C LEU A 423 21.08 1.36 -3.38
N LEU A 424 22.29 1.33 -3.97
CA LEU A 424 23.40 0.49 -3.52
C LEU A 424 24.22 1.15 -2.41
N GLY A 425 23.72 2.22 -1.78
CA GLY A 425 24.37 2.86 -0.64
C GLY A 425 25.66 3.56 -1.00
N ARG A 426 25.73 4.18 -2.18
CA ARG A 426 26.92 4.91 -2.65
C ARG A 426 26.65 6.42 -2.61
N LEU A 427 27.60 7.20 -2.10
CA LEU A 427 27.58 8.66 -2.18
C LEU A 427 28.59 9.11 -3.23
N TRP A 428 28.09 9.80 -4.24
CA TRP A 428 28.84 10.31 -5.38
C TRP A 428 28.93 11.84 -5.36
N LEU A 429 29.92 12.37 -6.07
CA LEU A 429 30.10 13.80 -6.26
C LEU A 429 30.56 14.11 -7.68
N THR A 430 29.64 14.66 -8.47
CA THR A 430 29.87 15.08 -9.85
C THR A 430 30.32 16.53 -9.91
N ASP A 431 31.44 16.80 -10.58
CA ASP A 431 31.87 18.14 -10.98
C ASP A 431 31.05 18.60 -12.20
N LEU A 432 30.27 19.66 -12.01
CA LEU A 432 29.33 20.18 -13.01
C LEU A 432 30.00 20.93 -14.17
N SER A 433 31.33 21.14 -14.10
CA SER A 433 32.16 21.78 -15.12
C SER A 433 32.98 20.79 -15.94
N THR A 434 33.57 19.77 -15.30
CA THR A 434 34.36 18.72 -15.98
C THR A 434 33.54 17.49 -16.36
N LYS A 435 32.32 17.35 -15.81
CA LYS A 435 31.45 16.16 -15.92
C LYS A 435 32.07 14.87 -15.36
N ALA A 436 33.13 14.98 -14.56
CA ALA A 436 33.73 13.86 -13.85
C ALA A 436 32.94 13.55 -12.57
N ASP A 437 32.67 12.27 -12.32
CA ASP A 437 32.00 11.81 -11.11
C ASP A 437 32.96 11.03 -10.20
N LYS A 438 32.75 11.12 -8.88
CA LYS A 438 33.66 10.57 -7.87
C LYS A 438 32.89 9.93 -6.71
N LEU A 439 33.15 8.66 -6.44
CA LEU A 439 32.70 8.01 -5.21
C LEU A 439 33.37 8.65 -3.98
N VAL A 440 32.57 9.11 -3.04
CA VAL A 440 32.98 9.74 -1.77
C VAL A 440 32.95 8.73 -0.62
N ASP A 441 31.90 7.92 -0.53
CA ASP A 441 31.70 6.92 0.53
C ASP A 441 30.78 5.79 0.03
N ASN A 442 30.84 4.63 0.68
CA ASN A 442 29.97 3.48 0.42
C ASN A 442 29.47 2.90 1.76
N ALA A 443 28.18 3.08 2.02
CA ALA A 443 27.47 2.65 3.21
C ALA A 443 27.45 1.12 3.39
N THR A 444 27.50 0.34 2.31
CA THR A 444 27.41 -1.13 2.38
C THR A 444 28.59 -1.78 3.11
N LEU A 445 29.72 -1.06 3.22
CA LEU A 445 30.88 -1.45 4.03
C LEU A 445 30.59 -1.49 5.53
N ASP A 446 29.50 -0.85 5.97
CA ASP A 446 28.98 -0.86 7.35
C ASP A 446 27.64 -1.61 7.48
N GLY A 447 27.21 -2.35 6.45
CA GLY A 447 26.00 -3.19 6.48
C GLY A 447 24.67 -2.45 6.27
N THR A 448 24.67 -1.31 5.57
CA THR A 448 23.47 -0.52 5.23
C THR A 448 23.58 0.06 3.82
N ASN A 449 22.46 0.34 3.15
CA ASN A 449 22.43 1.01 1.85
C ASN A 449 21.86 2.45 1.90
N VAL A 450 21.67 3.02 3.08
CA VAL A 450 20.96 4.31 3.26
C VAL A 450 21.92 5.46 3.62
N PHE A 451 21.70 6.62 2.99
CA PHE A 451 22.18 7.92 3.44
C PHE A 451 20.97 8.81 3.76
N ASP A 452 20.74 9.14 5.03
CA ASP A 452 19.55 9.90 5.46
C ASP A 452 19.48 11.32 4.90
N SER A 453 20.63 11.98 4.75
CA SER A 453 20.68 13.39 4.34
C SER A 453 22.07 13.81 3.87
N VAL A 454 22.08 14.81 2.98
CA VAL A 454 23.27 15.50 2.44
C VAL A 454 23.05 17.01 2.49
N SER A 455 24.02 17.76 3.02
CA SER A 455 23.86 19.17 3.35
C SER A 455 25.17 19.93 3.11
N TRP A 456 25.10 21.07 2.44
CA TRP A 456 26.29 21.85 2.03
C TRP A 456 26.53 23.04 2.96
N SER A 457 27.82 23.40 3.15
CA SER A 457 28.18 24.69 3.72
C SER A 457 27.70 25.85 2.82
N PRO A 458 27.41 27.06 3.35
CA PRO A 458 26.86 28.17 2.56
C PRO A 458 27.78 28.68 1.43
N ASP A 459 29.05 28.28 1.44
CA ASP A 459 30.06 28.56 0.41
C ASP A 459 30.35 27.38 -0.54
N GLY A 460 29.71 26.22 -0.34
CA GLY A 460 29.90 25.01 -1.16
C GLY A 460 31.22 24.27 -0.96
N HIS A 461 32.04 24.64 0.03
CA HIS A 461 33.36 24.04 0.24
C HIS A 461 33.36 22.78 1.14
N VAL A 462 32.28 22.50 1.87
CA VAL A 462 32.14 21.32 2.73
C VAL A 462 30.78 20.67 2.54
N LEU A 463 30.77 19.35 2.38
CA LEU A 463 29.57 18.51 2.35
C LEU A 463 29.45 17.76 3.68
N ALA A 464 28.39 18.04 4.44
CA ALA A 464 27.93 17.16 5.51
C ALA A 464 27.08 16.03 4.92
N TYR A 465 27.27 14.80 5.40
CA TYR A 465 26.41 13.68 5.06
C TYR A 465 26.13 12.81 6.28
N VAL A 466 24.98 12.13 6.26
CA VAL A 466 24.51 11.24 7.32
C VAL A 466 24.28 9.85 6.76
N ARG A 467 24.74 8.83 7.48
CA ARG A 467 24.31 7.44 7.30
C ARG A 467 24.50 6.64 8.58
N THR A 468 23.89 5.47 8.60
CA THR A 468 24.18 4.42 9.59
C THR A 468 25.61 3.89 9.44
N ARG A 469 26.25 3.57 10.59
CA ARG A 469 27.65 3.11 10.64
C ARG A 469 27.97 2.25 11.86
N GLY A 470 28.73 1.16 11.65
CA GLY A 470 29.18 0.21 12.67
C GLY A 470 28.07 -0.68 13.25
N ALA A 471 28.48 -1.69 14.03
CA ALA A 471 27.61 -2.78 14.51
C ALA A 471 26.41 -2.38 15.39
N ASN A 472 26.33 -1.13 15.88
CA ASN A 472 25.17 -0.62 16.60
C ASN A 472 24.10 -0.02 15.66
N LEU A 473 24.35 0.00 14.35
CA LEU A 473 23.49 0.51 13.28
C LEU A 473 22.90 1.92 13.54
N ARG A 474 23.74 2.84 14.07
CA ARG A 474 23.35 4.22 14.42
C ARG A 474 23.80 5.26 13.42
N ARG A 475 22.96 6.26 13.19
CA ARG A 475 23.23 7.36 12.26
C ARG A 475 24.28 8.32 12.80
N GLN A 476 25.30 8.55 11.99
CA GLN A 476 26.46 9.40 12.29
C GLN A 476 26.63 10.46 11.20
N ILE A 477 27.21 11.60 11.59
CA ILE A 477 27.47 12.74 10.71
C ILE A 477 28.96 12.73 10.33
N ALA A 478 29.23 12.81 9.03
CA ALA A 478 30.56 13.04 8.48
C ALA A 478 30.62 14.37 7.72
N LEU A 479 31.81 14.98 7.70
CA LEU A 479 32.13 16.16 6.90
C LEU A 479 33.19 15.80 5.86
N TYR A 480 32.90 16.06 4.59
CA TYR A 480 33.78 15.87 3.45
C TYR A 480 34.18 17.20 2.81
N VAL A 481 35.45 17.33 2.44
CA VAL A 481 36.01 18.52 1.77
C VAL A 481 36.41 18.15 0.33
N PRO A 482 35.64 18.55 -0.70
CA PRO A 482 35.93 18.19 -2.10
C PRO A 482 37.34 18.59 -2.57
N ALA A 483 37.83 19.75 -2.10
CA ALA A 483 39.14 20.29 -2.49
C ALA A 483 40.36 19.47 -1.99
N THR A 484 40.19 18.64 -0.95
CA THR A 484 41.26 17.77 -0.42
C THR A 484 40.93 16.28 -0.54
N GLY A 485 39.65 15.93 -0.74
CA GLY A 485 39.16 14.56 -0.69
C GLY A 485 39.08 13.97 0.71
N GLN A 486 39.21 14.78 1.77
CA GLN A 486 39.19 14.33 3.15
C GLN A 486 37.76 14.20 3.69
N SER A 487 37.42 13.03 4.25
CA SER A 487 36.24 12.80 5.10
C SER A 487 36.65 12.70 6.57
N ASN A 488 35.89 13.32 7.48
CA ASN A 488 36.02 13.14 8.93
C ASN A 488 34.65 12.92 9.58
N TRP A 489 34.52 11.90 10.43
CA TRP A 489 33.34 11.70 11.26
C TRP A 489 33.34 12.69 12.43
N VAL A 490 32.24 13.42 12.62
CA VAL A 490 32.10 14.46 13.67
C VAL A 490 31.12 14.09 14.78
N THR A 491 30.42 12.96 14.64
CA THR A 491 29.70 12.29 15.75
C THR A 491 30.13 10.82 15.86
N ASP A 492 29.68 10.13 16.92
CA ASP A 492 29.99 8.72 17.18
C ASP A 492 28.72 7.90 17.44
N GLY A 493 28.84 6.57 17.32
CA GLY A 493 27.71 5.62 17.40
C GLY A 493 27.07 5.42 18.77
N ARG A 494 27.26 6.32 19.74
CA ARG A 494 26.53 6.28 21.04
C ARG A 494 25.10 6.81 20.94
N TYR A 495 24.81 7.70 19.99
CA TYR A 495 23.51 8.36 19.82
C TYR A 495 23.20 8.58 18.34
N GLU A 496 21.93 8.49 17.94
CA GLU A 496 21.49 8.94 16.61
C GLU A 496 21.86 10.41 16.42
N SER A 497 22.50 10.77 15.32
CA SER A 497 22.83 12.16 14.98
C SER A 497 22.55 12.40 13.50
N TYR A 498 21.58 13.27 13.19
CA TYR A 498 20.96 13.38 11.87
C TYR A 498 20.55 14.83 11.53
N THR A 499 20.20 15.05 10.26
CA THR A 499 19.77 16.34 9.70
C THR A 499 20.73 17.51 9.99
N PRO A 500 21.98 17.45 9.50
CA PRO A 500 22.96 18.53 9.63
C PRO A 500 22.57 19.77 8.82
N SER A 501 22.71 20.95 9.43
CA SER A 501 22.49 22.25 8.80
C SER A 501 23.56 23.24 9.26
N PHE A 502 24.26 23.88 8.32
CA PHE A 502 25.30 24.86 8.63
C PHE A 502 24.68 26.23 8.93
N SER A 503 25.26 27.00 9.85
CA SER A 503 24.89 28.41 10.03
C SER A 503 25.39 29.27 8.85
N PRO A 504 24.65 30.35 8.45
CA PRO A 504 25.04 31.21 7.32
C PRO A 504 26.43 31.87 7.46
N ASP A 505 26.92 32.03 8.70
CA ASP A 505 28.25 32.59 9.02
C ASP A 505 29.41 31.59 8.94
N GLY A 506 29.12 30.30 8.72
CA GLY A 506 30.12 29.22 8.63
C GLY A 506 30.74 28.80 9.97
N LYS A 507 30.16 29.22 11.11
CA LYS A 507 30.70 28.90 12.45
C LYS A 507 30.17 27.63 13.08
N TRP A 508 28.94 27.24 12.77
CA TRP A 508 28.22 26.16 13.45
C TRP A 508 27.71 25.11 12.48
N LEU A 509 27.82 23.86 12.89
CA LEU A 509 27.04 22.76 12.33
C LEU A 509 25.96 22.39 13.34
N TRP A 510 24.72 22.79 13.08
CA TRP A 510 23.55 22.42 13.86
C TRP A 510 23.02 21.05 13.38
N PHE A 511 22.46 20.25 14.29
CA PHE A 511 21.90 18.93 13.96
C PHE A 511 20.92 18.44 15.03
N LEU A 512 20.09 17.45 14.69
CA LEU A 512 19.17 16.76 15.60
C LEU A 512 19.82 15.48 16.14
N SER A 513 19.54 15.12 17.40
CA SER A 513 20.16 13.93 18.00
C SER A 513 19.38 13.34 19.18
N ASP A 514 19.23 12.01 19.20
CA ASP A 514 18.54 11.28 20.27
C ASP A 514 19.48 11.03 21.45
N ARG A 515 19.49 11.97 22.40
CA ARG A 515 20.28 11.85 23.64
C ARG A 515 19.46 12.03 24.91
N THR A 516 18.20 12.42 24.79
CA THR A 516 17.31 12.59 25.95
C THR A 516 16.63 11.27 26.27
N PHE A 517 16.94 10.69 27.44
CA PHE A 517 16.33 9.46 27.92
C PHE A 517 15.44 9.76 29.13
N SER A 518 14.25 10.31 28.87
CA SER A 518 13.21 10.50 29.88
C SER A 518 12.24 9.31 29.84
N LEU A 519 12.15 8.56 30.94
CA LEU A 519 11.31 7.36 31.03
C LEU A 519 9.86 7.77 31.35
N ALA A 520 8.93 7.49 30.44
CA ALA A 520 7.51 7.85 30.60
C ALA A 520 6.82 7.04 31.72
N ASN A 521 7.15 5.76 31.84
CA ASN A 521 6.65 4.84 32.86
C ASN A 521 7.74 4.54 33.90
N GLY A 522 7.81 5.35 34.96
CA GLY A 522 8.88 5.32 35.97
C GLY A 522 9.01 4.05 36.82
N SER A 523 8.28 2.97 36.53
CA SER A 523 8.40 1.67 37.20
C SER A 523 7.81 0.53 36.35
N PRO A 524 8.12 -0.75 36.63
CA PRO A 524 7.45 -1.88 35.97
C PRO A 524 6.00 -2.08 36.44
N TRP A 525 5.55 -1.40 37.51
CA TRP A 525 4.17 -1.43 38.00
C TRP A 525 3.34 -0.34 37.30
N GLY A 526 2.29 -0.76 36.60
CA GLY A 526 1.33 0.10 35.88
C GLY A 526 0.23 -0.76 35.26
N ASP A 527 -0.74 -0.15 34.59
CA ASP A 527 -1.64 -0.92 33.71
C ASP A 527 -0.90 -1.30 32.41
N ARG A 528 -1.25 -2.47 31.85
CA ARG A 528 -0.85 -2.91 30.49
C ARG A 528 0.61 -2.70 30.10
N ASN A 529 1.58 -3.04 30.96
CA ASN A 529 2.96 -2.56 30.81
C ASN A 529 3.82 -3.33 29.80
N ILE A 530 3.76 -2.91 28.53
CA ILE A 530 4.56 -3.43 27.40
C ILE A 530 6.07 -3.29 27.64
N GLY A 531 6.55 -2.23 28.30
CA GLY A 531 7.96 -2.05 28.63
C GLY A 531 8.39 -0.58 28.77
N PRO A 532 9.67 -0.29 29.06
CA PRO A 532 10.19 1.07 29.22
C PRO A 532 10.05 1.92 27.95
N ALA A 533 9.31 3.03 28.04
CA ALA A 533 9.09 3.96 26.92
C ALA A 533 9.86 5.28 27.09
N PHE A 534 10.58 5.69 26.05
CA PHE A 534 11.36 6.93 25.99
C PHE A 534 10.88 7.82 24.82
N PRO A 535 9.71 8.47 24.92
CA PRO A 535 9.25 9.44 23.92
C PRO A 535 10.10 10.72 23.97
N LYS A 536 10.07 11.55 22.92
CA LYS A 536 10.70 12.87 22.88
C LYS A 536 12.21 12.84 23.18
N ARG A 537 12.93 11.98 22.45
CA ARG A 537 14.38 11.80 22.60
C ARG A 537 15.20 12.91 21.94
N THR A 538 14.64 13.54 20.92
CA THR A 538 15.35 14.47 20.04
C THR A 538 15.69 15.75 20.76
N GLY A 539 16.98 16.04 20.91
CA GLY A 539 17.48 17.37 21.23
C GLY A 539 18.10 18.03 19.99
N LEU A 540 18.27 19.35 20.04
CA LEU A 540 18.96 20.13 19.02
C LEU A 540 20.36 20.48 19.53
N TYR A 541 21.38 20.22 18.71
CA TYR A 541 22.81 20.31 19.06
C TYR A 541 23.60 21.14 18.06
N ALA A 542 24.75 21.65 18.48
CA ALA A 542 25.68 22.41 17.65
C ALA A 542 27.13 21.97 17.85
N LEU A 543 27.88 21.83 16.76
CA LEU A 543 29.34 21.74 16.78
C LEU A 543 29.93 23.09 16.34
N ALA A 544 30.79 23.69 17.17
CA ALA A 544 31.56 24.86 16.76
C ALA A 544 32.66 24.42 15.80
N LEU A 545 32.67 24.95 14.57
CA LEU A 545 33.60 24.57 13.51
C LEU A 545 35.00 25.16 13.71
N GLN A 546 35.10 26.26 14.46
CA GLN A 546 36.36 26.85 14.93
C GLN A 546 36.46 26.76 16.47
N SER A 547 37.67 26.92 17.01
CA SER A 547 37.91 26.99 18.45
C SER A 547 37.70 28.39 19.01
N GLY A 548 37.34 28.47 20.30
CA GLY A 548 37.08 29.75 20.99
C GLY A 548 35.72 30.40 20.65
N GLU A 549 34.92 29.81 19.77
CA GLU A 549 33.59 30.31 19.45
C GLU A 549 32.62 30.19 20.63
N ARG A 550 31.87 31.27 20.87
CA ARG A 550 30.94 31.43 21.98
C ARG A 550 29.58 30.87 21.60
N PHE A 551 29.05 29.92 22.36
CA PHE A 551 27.77 29.30 22.04
C PHE A 551 26.64 30.35 22.08
N PRO A 552 25.75 30.45 21.07
CA PRO A 552 24.80 31.57 20.99
C PRO A 552 23.84 31.65 22.17
N PHE A 553 23.33 30.50 22.65
CA PHE A 553 22.44 30.41 23.81
C PHE A 553 23.14 30.53 25.17
N GLN A 554 24.45 30.83 25.23
CA GLN A 554 25.15 31.00 26.49
C GLN A 554 24.85 32.40 27.08
N PRO A 555 24.35 32.53 28.32
CA PRO A 555 24.05 33.84 28.93
C PRO A 555 25.21 34.83 28.90
N ALA A 556 24.90 36.13 28.80
CA ALA A 556 25.89 37.20 28.75
C ALA A 556 26.70 37.33 30.05
N THR A 557 27.99 37.65 29.92
CA THR A 557 28.96 37.80 31.01
C THR A 557 29.70 39.13 30.92
N GLU A 558 30.38 39.54 31.99
CA GLU A 558 31.22 40.75 32.02
C GLU A 558 32.49 40.67 31.15
N LEU A 559 32.79 39.48 30.63
CA LEU A 559 33.89 39.22 29.69
C LEU A 559 33.45 39.33 28.22
N ASP A 560 32.15 39.33 27.95
CA ASP A 560 31.61 39.51 26.61
C ASP A 560 31.75 40.97 26.15
N PRO A 561 32.05 41.23 24.86
CA PRO A 561 32.15 42.59 24.36
C PRO A 561 30.78 43.28 24.47
N THR A 562 30.70 44.35 25.28
CA THR A 562 29.44 45.09 25.45
C THR A 562 28.99 45.73 24.13
N ASP A 563 27.81 45.36 23.66
CA ASP A 563 27.23 45.80 22.39
C ASP A 563 26.95 47.30 22.36
N LYS A 564 27.96 48.06 21.93
CA LYS A 564 27.76 49.38 21.34
C LYS A 564 27.07 49.22 19.99
N LYS A 565 25.74 49.13 20.03
CA LYS A 565 24.90 49.43 18.86
C LYS A 565 25.44 50.70 18.19
N PRO A 566 25.77 50.68 16.89
CA PRO A 566 26.16 51.89 16.18
C PRO A 566 25.01 52.90 16.23
N ASP A 567 25.26 54.12 16.72
CA ASP A 567 24.27 55.17 16.75
C ASP A 567 23.76 55.45 15.33
N ALA A 568 22.46 55.27 15.13
CA ALA A 568 21.80 55.35 13.83
C ALA A 568 21.53 56.82 13.41
N ASP A 569 22.57 57.67 13.40
CA ASP A 569 22.44 59.04 12.89
C ASP A 569 23.71 59.62 12.26
N LYS A 570 23.90 59.31 10.96
CA LYS A 570 24.48 60.24 9.97
C LYS A 570 24.29 59.73 8.53
N LYS A 571 23.60 60.53 7.72
CA LYS A 571 23.73 60.49 6.26
C LYS A 571 25.04 61.15 5.86
N ASP A 572 25.77 60.57 4.92
CA ASP A 572 26.40 61.34 3.85
C ASP A 572 26.65 60.48 2.61
N ASP A 573 26.64 61.09 1.44
CA ASP A 573 26.69 60.39 0.14
C ASP A 573 28.10 59.90 -0.22
N LYS A 574 28.23 58.63 -0.65
CA LYS A 574 29.23 58.22 -1.65
C LYS A 574 28.89 56.93 -2.39
N LYS A 575 29.15 56.95 -3.70
CA LYS A 575 28.93 55.82 -4.61
C LYS A 575 30.10 54.84 -4.60
N LYS A 576 29.75 53.55 -4.75
CA LYS A 576 30.58 52.45 -5.29
C LYS A 576 31.97 52.26 -4.68
N ASP A 577 32.13 51.14 -4.00
CA ASP A 577 32.94 50.08 -4.60
C ASP A 577 32.23 48.72 -4.44
N GLY A 578 32.72 47.67 -5.10
CA GLY A 578 32.04 46.36 -5.13
C GLY A 578 32.31 45.47 -3.92
N ASP A 579 31.25 45.00 -3.24
CA ASP A 579 31.37 44.05 -2.13
C ASP A 579 32.01 42.72 -2.57
N LYS A 580 33.27 42.52 -2.15
CA LYS A 580 33.84 41.18 -2.05
C LYS A 580 33.22 40.50 -0.84
N LYS A 581 32.34 39.51 -1.08
CA LYS A 581 31.91 38.57 -0.02
C LYS A 581 33.15 38.11 0.76
N LYS A 582 33.15 38.38 2.07
CA LYS A 582 34.17 37.87 2.99
C LYS A 582 34.07 36.34 3.00
N SER A 583 35.18 35.64 2.84
CA SER A 583 35.19 34.17 2.90
C SER A 583 34.78 33.68 4.29
N LEU A 584 34.03 32.57 4.35
CA LEU A 584 33.71 31.92 5.61
C LEU A 584 34.99 31.43 6.31
N PRO A 585 35.00 31.25 7.65
CA PRO A 585 36.14 30.69 8.34
C PRO A 585 36.34 29.21 7.97
N ALA A 586 37.60 28.76 7.90
CA ALA A 586 37.91 27.35 7.66
C ALA A 586 37.52 26.47 8.88
N ILE A 587 37.24 25.18 8.65
CA ILE A 587 37.01 24.23 9.74
C ILE A 587 38.35 23.91 10.42
N GLU A 588 38.40 24.04 11.74
CA GLU A 588 39.49 23.53 12.55
C GLU A 588 39.17 22.09 12.97
N TRP A 589 40.00 21.12 12.56
CA TRP A 589 39.71 19.70 12.84
C TRP A 589 40.11 19.23 14.25
N ALA A 590 41.10 19.88 14.87
CA ALA A 590 41.62 19.49 16.18
C ALA A 590 40.55 19.70 17.27
N GLY A 591 40.11 18.62 17.93
CA GLY A 591 39.08 18.70 18.97
C GLY A 591 37.72 19.18 18.46
N ILE A 592 37.33 18.87 17.22
CA ILE A 592 36.00 19.22 16.69
C ILE A 592 34.89 18.50 17.46
N THR A 593 35.04 17.20 17.72
CA THR A 593 34.07 16.37 18.48
C THR A 593 33.92 16.78 19.95
N THR A 594 34.87 17.56 20.50
CA THR A 594 34.81 18.11 21.86
C THR A 594 34.18 19.50 21.93
N ARG A 595 33.84 20.13 20.80
CA ARG A 595 33.18 21.44 20.70
C ARG A 595 31.66 21.32 20.51
N LEU A 596 31.07 20.35 21.21
CA LEU A 596 29.65 20.04 21.15
C LEU A 596 28.86 20.81 22.22
N TYR A 597 27.77 21.44 21.80
CA TYR A 597 26.80 22.14 22.64
C TYR A 597 25.39 21.61 22.39
N GLN A 598 24.51 21.77 23.37
CA GLN A 598 23.08 21.46 23.28
C GLN A 598 22.29 22.77 23.39
N ALA A 599 21.31 22.98 22.51
CA ALA A 599 20.39 24.09 22.64
C ALA A 599 19.50 23.89 23.90
N PRO A 600 19.30 24.91 24.75
CA PRO A 600 18.54 24.81 26.00
C PRO A 600 17.01 24.84 25.78
N ILE A 601 16.55 24.03 24.83
CA ILE A 601 15.14 23.77 24.53
C ILE A 601 14.71 22.41 25.12
N PRO A 602 13.40 22.18 25.35
CA PRO A 602 12.88 20.85 25.65
C PRO A 602 13.24 19.85 24.55
N ALA A 603 13.31 18.56 24.89
CA ALA A 603 13.38 17.51 23.88
C ALA A 603 11.99 17.20 23.32
N GLY A 604 11.95 16.77 22.06
CA GLY A 604 10.73 16.55 21.30
C GLY A 604 10.87 15.43 20.28
N ASP A 605 9.85 15.29 19.45
CA ASP A 605 9.85 14.39 18.29
C ASP A 605 10.08 15.27 17.04
N TYR A 606 11.34 15.70 16.85
CA TYR A 606 11.74 16.76 15.93
C TYR A 606 12.22 16.23 14.58
N GLU A 607 11.82 16.90 13.49
CA GLU A 607 12.11 16.51 12.10
C GLU A 607 12.44 17.73 11.22
N GLY A 608 13.44 17.59 10.35
CA GLY A 608 13.96 18.69 9.52
C GLY A 608 14.76 19.73 10.32
N LEU A 609 15.73 20.40 9.69
CA LEU A 609 16.49 21.46 10.36
C LEU A 609 16.95 22.55 9.37
N GLY A 610 16.40 23.76 9.55
CA GLY A 610 16.85 24.98 8.86
C GLY A 610 17.48 25.96 9.85
N VAL A 611 18.42 26.79 9.36
CA VAL A 611 19.15 27.77 10.17
C VAL A 611 19.16 29.11 9.45
N SER A 612 18.75 30.17 10.15
CA SER A 612 18.98 31.56 9.75
C SER A 612 19.96 32.26 10.71
N ASP A 613 20.23 33.54 10.48
CA ASP A 613 21.08 34.35 11.37
C ASP A 613 20.51 34.44 12.81
N ASP A 614 19.17 34.52 12.94
CA ASP A 614 18.47 34.77 14.21
C ASP A 614 17.60 33.57 14.70
N TYR A 615 17.33 32.56 13.87
CA TYR A 615 16.36 31.47 14.19
C TYR A 615 16.79 30.09 13.69
N LEU A 616 16.43 29.06 14.46
CA LEU A 616 16.43 27.66 14.03
C LEU A 616 14.99 27.21 13.69
N PHE A 617 14.83 26.37 12.69
CA PHE A 617 13.54 25.86 12.22
C PHE A 617 13.52 24.34 12.23
N THR A 618 12.49 23.74 12.81
CA THR A 618 12.25 22.28 12.86
C THR A 618 10.75 22.02 12.84
N ILE A 619 10.31 20.95 12.20
CA ILE A 619 8.97 20.40 12.47
C ILE A 619 9.03 19.72 13.84
N ASP A 620 7.95 19.85 14.60
CA ASP A 620 7.72 19.18 15.87
C ASP A 620 6.47 18.33 15.74
N ASN A 621 6.66 17.02 15.67
CA ASN A 621 5.59 16.02 15.55
C ASN A 621 5.03 15.60 16.92
N SER A 622 5.51 16.20 18.03
CA SER A 622 5.12 15.92 19.42
C SER A 622 3.60 15.95 19.66
N GLY A 623 2.93 14.80 19.57
CA GLY A 623 1.48 14.69 19.75
C GLY A 623 0.63 15.00 18.50
N SER A 624 1.24 14.94 17.31
CA SER A 624 0.53 15.02 16.02
C SER A 624 -0.07 13.68 15.56
N GLY A 625 0.35 12.56 16.17
CA GLY A 625 0.04 11.20 15.67
C GLY A 625 0.71 10.99 14.31
N ASP A 626 0.00 10.33 13.40
CA ASP A 626 0.41 10.20 11.98
C ASP A 626 0.07 11.46 11.15
N GLY A 627 -0.39 12.53 11.81
CA GLY A 627 -0.68 13.82 11.19
C GLY A 627 0.56 14.72 11.02
N PRO A 628 0.53 15.72 10.13
CA PRO A 628 1.62 16.66 9.98
C PRO A 628 1.76 17.56 11.22
N GLY A 629 2.97 17.65 11.76
CA GLY A 629 3.31 18.48 12.91
C GLY A 629 3.32 20.00 12.67
N ASP A 630 3.88 20.72 13.63
CA ASP A 630 4.04 22.18 13.60
C ASP A 630 5.46 22.55 13.19
N LEU A 631 5.64 23.46 12.23
CA LEU A 631 6.94 24.09 12.00
C LEU A 631 7.19 25.12 13.10
N LYS A 632 8.16 24.84 13.97
CA LYS A 632 8.61 25.72 15.05
C LYS A 632 9.71 26.65 14.57
N SER A 633 9.75 27.84 15.15
CA SER A 633 10.87 28.79 15.11
C SER A 633 11.45 28.89 16.53
N ILE A 634 12.77 28.83 16.63
CA ILE A 634 13.50 28.88 17.90
C ILE A 634 14.49 30.03 17.81
N HIS A 635 14.28 31.08 18.60
CA HIS A 635 15.10 32.29 18.57
C HIS A 635 16.51 32.02 19.13
N ILE A 636 17.54 32.41 18.40
CA ILE A 636 18.95 32.22 18.76
C ILE A 636 19.40 33.41 19.62
N ASP A 637 19.07 33.39 20.92
CA ASP A 637 19.39 34.45 21.87
C ASP A 637 19.96 33.92 23.20
N ASN A 638 20.68 34.79 23.91
CA ASN A 638 21.32 34.50 25.19
C ASN A 638 20.50 34.90 26.44
N ASN A 639 19.27 35.42 26.27
CA ASN A 639 18.39 35.83 27.37
C ASN A 639 17.08 35.02 27.40
N GLU A 640 16.38 34.95 26.27
CA GLU A 640 15.07 34.27 26.13
C GLU A 640 15.12 33.21 25.02
N HIS A 641 15.13 31.93 25.42
CA HIS A 641 15.09 30.77 24.52
C HIS A 641 13.69 30.57 23.91
N LYS A 642 13.23 31.56 23.15
CA LYS A 642 11.83 31.66 22.73
C LYS A 642 11.53 30.66 21.61
N ILE A 643 10.58 29.77 21.87
CA ILE A 643 10.04 28.80 20.90
C ILE A 643 8.63 29.24 20.52
N GLU A 644 8.37 29.39 19.23
CA GLU A 644 7.08 29.80 18.67
C GLU A 644 6.67 28.83 17.54
N THR A 645 5.36 28.69 17.28
CA THR A 645 4.91 28.02 16.05
C THR A 645 5.00 29.03 14.91
N TYR A 646 5.88 28.78 13.95
CA TYR A 646 5.99 29.58 12.72
C TYR A 646 4.75 29.37 11.84
N ALA A 647 4.41 28.09 11.59
CA ALA A 647 3.22 27.66 10.86
C ALA A 647 2.79 26.26 11.33
N ALA A 648 1.48 25.99 11.32
CA ALA A 648 0.91 24.73 11.78
C ALA A 648 0.57 23.76 10.63
N LYS A 649 0.54 22.45 10.92
CA LYS A 649 0.24 21.38 9.95
C LYS A 649 1.16 21.43 8.72
N ILE A 650 2.46 21.45 8.97
CA ILE A 650 3.51 21.45 7.95
C ILE A 650 4.01 20.02 7.76
N SER A 651 4.02 19.55 6.51
CA SER A 651 4.48 18.20 6.13
C SER A 651 5.83 18.23 5.39
N GLY A 652 6.55 19.36 5.48
CA GLY A 652 7.83 19.58 4.83
C GLY A 652 8.17 21.06 4.72
N PHE A 653 9.45 21.39 4.83
CA PHE A 653 9.98 22.73 4.58
C PHE A 653 11.41 22.67 4.03
N ASP A 654 11.85 23.76 3.42
CA ASP A 654 13.18 23.95 2.87
C ASP A 654 13.62 25.42 3.10
N ILE A 655 14.92 25.71 3.13
CA ILE A 655 15.46 27.04 3.45
C ILE A 655 16.61 27.44 2.51
N THR A 656 16.70 28.71 2.13
CA THR A 656 17.83 29.19 1.32
C THR A 656 19.17 29.03 2.05
N PRO A 657 20.28 28.75 1.33
CA PRO A 657 21.63 28.66 1.95
C PRO A 657 22.12 29.93 2.64
N ASP A 658 21.43 31.06 2.48
CA ASP A 658 21.70 32.32 3.18
C ASP A 658 20.75 32.60 4.36
N GLY A 659 19.90 31.62 4.72
CA GLY A 659 19.00 31.63 5.86
C GLY A 659 17.72 32.48 5.72
N LYS A 660 17.48 33.17 4.59
CA LYS A 660 16.49 34.26 4.54
C LYS A 660 15.10 33.88 4.06
N THR A 661 14.94 32.80 3.29
CA THR A 661 13.62 32.41 2.74
C THR A 661 13.34 30.95 3.01
N LEU A 662 12.15 30.68 3.52
CA LEU A 662 11.56 29.35 3.71
C LEU A 662 10.61 29.04 2.56
N LEU A 663 10.67 27.80 2.06
CA LEU A 663 9.57 27.15 1.36
C LEU A 663 8.85 26.28 2.40
N THR A 664 7.53 26.44 2.57
CA THR A 664 6.73 25.60 3.48
C THR A 664 5.61 24.88 2.72
N LEU A 665 5.39 23.60 3.05
CA LEU A 665 4.33 22.76 2.49
C LEU A 665 3.33 22.38 3.60
N SER A 666 2.10 22.89 3.54
CA SER A 666 1.03 22.50 4.47
C SER A 666 0.04 21.54 3.83
N ARG A 667 -0.23 20.39 4.48
CA ARG A 667 -1.17 19.38 3.99
C ARG A 667 -2.47 19.41 4.82
N ARG A 668 -3.57 19.78 4.17
CA ARG A 668 -4.90 19.93 4.81
C ARG A 668 -5.88 18.86 4.30
N GLY A 669 -5.69 17.61 4.77
CA GLY A 669 -6.48 16.45 4.36
C GLY A 669 -6.15 15.98 2.93
N LYS A 670 -7.19 15.58 2.17
CA LYS A 670 -7.06 15.13 0.76
C LYS A 670 -6.80 16.25 -0.27
N ASN A 671 -6.69 17.50 0.17
CA ASN A 671 -6.47 18.65 -0.71
C ASN A 671 -5.01 18.73 -1.20
N ALA A 672 -4.78 19.48 -2.28
CA ALA A 672 -3.45 19.86 -2.72
C ALA A 672 -2.68 20.60 -1.59
N PRO A 673 -1.34 20.45 -1.49
CA PRO A 673 -0.55 21.14 -0.49
C PRO A 673 -0.55 22.66 -0.72
N GLU A 674 -0.63 23.43 0.35
CA GLU A 674 -0.42 24.87 0.31
C GLU A 674 1.08 25.17 0.30
N LEU A 675 1.54 25.87 -0.75
CA LEU A 675 2.95 26.12 -1.03
C LEU A 675 3.27 27.61 -0.88
N LEU A 676 4.14 27.96 0.07
CA LEU A 676 4.45 29.36 0.41
C LEU A 676 5.96 29.61 0.41
N LEU A 677 6.39 30.69 -0.24
CA LEU A 677 7.75 31.27 -0.13
C LEU A 677 7.71 32.47 0.80
N THR A 678 8.18 32.32 2.03
CA THR A 678 8.08 33.34 3.10
C THR A 678 9.43 33.67 3.72
N PRO A 679 9.68 34.91 4.20
CA PRO A 679 10.91 35.21 4.91
C PRO A 679 11.03 34.37 6.19
N ALA A 680 12.25 33.93 6.50
CA ALA A 680 12.57 33.34 7.79
C ALA A 680 12.42 34.40 8.90
N GLY A 681 11.93 33.97 10.07
CA GLY A 681 11.75 34.82 11.25
C GLY A 681 10.85 34.14 12.29
N GLU A 682 10.41 34.89 13.29
CA GLU A 682 9.62 34.35 14.41
C GLU A 682 8.32 33.66 13.96
N LYS A 683 7.55 34.26 13.05
CA LYS A 683 6.23 33.74 12.63
C LYS A 683 5.99 33.93 11.14
N GLN A 684 5.17 33.06 10.55
CA GLN A 684 4.73 33.22 9.17
C GLN A 684 4.05 34.60 8.98
N PRO A 685 4.38 35.34 7.90
CA PRO A 685 3.74 36.62 7.61
C PRO A 685 2.22 36.49 7.49
N LYS A 686 1.47 37.38 8.15
CA LYS A 686 0.00 37.46 8.00
C LYS A 686 -0.44 37.89 6.60
N GLU A 687 0.42 38.62 5.90
CA GLU A 687 0.20 39.06 4.53
C GLU A 687 0.87 38.08 3.56
N LEU A 688 0.05 37.24 2.91
CA LEU A 688 0.50 36.18 2.00
C LEU A 688 0.44 36.58 0.52
N ALA A 689 0.02 37.82 0.20
CA ALA A 689 0.06 38.34 -1.17
C ALA A 689 1.50 38.34 -1.71
N GLY A 690 1.72 37.74 -2.88
CA GLY A 690 3.06 37.56 -3.45
C GLY A 690 3.94 36.57 -2.69
N LYS A 691 3.36 35.66 -1.89
CA LYS A 691 4.06 34.57 -1.17
C LYS A 691 3.62 33.17 -1.59
N LYS A 692 2.34 32.97 -1.95
CA LYS A 692 1.82 31.68 -2.42
C LYS A 692 2.34 31.33 -3.83
N ILE A 693 2.83 30.09 -3.98
CA ILE A 693 3.05 29.46 -5.28
C ILE A 693 1.72 28.85 -5.71
N GLU A 694 1.16 29.32 -6.83
CA GLU A 694 -0.14 28.89 -7.32
C GLU A 694 0.01 27.77 -8.35
N LEU A 695 -0.30 26.53 -7.96
CA LEU A 695 -0.28 25.36 -8.88
C LEU A 695 -1.67 24.78 -9.17
N ASP A 696 -2.75 25.30 -8.58
CA ASP A 696 -4.13 24.79 -8.77
C ASP A 696 -4.61 24.86 -10.23
N HIS A 697 -4.03 25.79 -11.00
CA HIS A 697 -4.28 25.98 -12.43
C HIS A 697 -3.35 25.16 -13.35
N LEU A 698 -2.33 24.47 -12.81
CA LEU A 698 -1.43 23.63 -13.59
C LEU A 698 -2.19 22.42 -14.15
N ARG A 699 -1.93 22.10 -15.41
CA ARG A 699 -2.34 20.86 -16.07
C ARG A 699 -1.14 20.27 -16.79
N LEU A 700 -0.98 18.96 -16.72
CA LEU A 700 0.06 18.24 -17.46
C LEU A 700 -0.60 17.49 -18.62
N ARG A 701 0.06 17.45 -19.78
CA ARG A 701 -0.37 16.62 -20.90
C ARG A 701 0.14 15.21 -20.61
N ILE A 702 -0.74 14.23 -20.60
CA ILE A 702 -0.35 12.82 -20.42
C ILE A 702 -0.74 12.08 -21.70
N ASP A 703 0.21 11.33 -22.26
CA ASP A 703 -0.02 10.32 -23.28
C ASP A 703 0.07 8.94 -22.60
N PRO A 704 -1.07 8.26 -22.34
CA PRO A 704 -1.06 6.98 -21.65
C PRO A 704 -0.20 5.92 -22.34
N GLY A 705 -0.15 5.92 -23.68
CA GLY A 705 0.65 4.97 -24.43
C GLY A 705 2.16 5.17 -24.26
N GLN A 706 2.62 6.40 -24.00
CA GLN A 706 4.00 6.71 -23.63
C GLN A 706 4.27 6.51 -22.13
N GLU A 707 3.33 6.90 -21.27
CA GLU A 707 3.40 6.74 -19.81
C GLU A 707 3.50 5.26 -19.42
N TRP A 708 2.61 4.39 -19.93
CA TRP A 708 2.65 2.94 -19.67
C TRP A 708 3.91 2.27 -20.22
N ALA A 709 4.48 2.81 -21.30
CA ALA A 709 5.72 2.30 -21.88
C ALA A 709 6.95 2.65 -21.03
N ASP A 710 6.95 3.80 -20.35
CA ASP A 710 7.96 4.11 -19.32
C ASP A 710 7.73 3.26 -18.07
N GLU A 711 6.51 3.19 -17.55
CA GLU A 711 6.17 2.44 -16.32
C GLU A 711 6.46 0.94 -16.43
N PHE A 712 6.26 0.31 -17.60
CA PHE A 712 6.71 -1.06 -17.88
C PHE A 712 8.23 -1.23 -17.72
N VAL A 713 9.02 -0.27 -18.21
CA VAL A 713 10.49 -0.30 -18.11
C VAL A 713 10.96 0.05 -16.71
N ASP A 714 10.25 0.94 -16.02
CA ASP A 714 10.58 1.38 -14.67
C ASP A 714 10.28 0.28 -13.64
N ALA A 715 9.13 -0.40 -13.72
CA ALA A 715 8.83 -1.60 -12.92
C ALA A 715 9.90 -2.70 -13.09
N TRP A 716 10.38 -2.89 -14.33
CA TRP A 716 11.47 -3.81 -14.64
C TRP A 716 12.81 -3.39 -14.01
N ARG A 717 13.13 -2.09 -14.00
CA ARG A 717 14.32 -1.54 -13.30
C ARG A 717 14.19 -1.67 -11.79
N LEU A 718 13.02 -1.38 -11.24
CA LEU A 718 12.79 -1.42 -9.79
C LEU A 718 13.01 -2.84 -9.27
N HIS A 719 12.49 -3.88 -9.94
CA HIS A 719 12.83 -5.27 -9.62
C HIS A 719 14.33 -5.57 -9.71
N ARG A 720 15.02 -5.12 -10.77
CA ARG A 720 16.47 -5.29 -10.94
C ARG A 720 17.28 -4.63 -9.79
N ASP A 721 16.77 -3.52 -9.24
CA ASP A 721 17.52 -2.65 -8.33
C ASP A 721 17.14 -2.86 -6.85
N HIS A 722 15.90 -3.22 -6.54
CA HIS A 722 15.39 -3.46 -5.19
C HIS A 722 15.43 -4.93 -4.76
N TYR A 723 15.31 -5.90 -5.69
CA TYR A 723 15.11 -7.30 -5.31
C TYR A 723 16.31 -7.88 -4.54
N TYR A 724 15.99 -8.69 -3.53
CA TYR A 724 16.99 -9.17 -2.57
C TYR A 724 18.10 -10.00 -3.19
N ASP A 725 17.76 -10.88 -4.13
CA ASP A 725 18.71 -11.67 -4.89
C ASP A 725 19.13 -10.93 -6.17
N ARG A 726 20.42 -10.63 -6.27
CA ARG A 726 21.01 -9.93 -7.41
C ARG A 726 21.17 -10.81 -8.65
N GLU A 727 20.95 -12.11 -8.53
CA GLU A 727 20.82 -13.02 -9.66
C GLU A 727 19.35 -13.29 -10.04
N LEU A 728 18.36 -12.70 -9.34
CA LEU A 728 16.92 -12.82 -9.61
C LEU A 728 16.47 -14.29 -9.76
N HIS A 729 16.88 -15.15 -8.84
CA HIS A 729 16.69 -16.61 -8.84
C HIS A 729 17.28 -17.31 -10.08
N GLY A 730 18.23 -16.67 -10.76
CA GLY A 730 18.84 -17.15 -12.01
C GLY A 730 18.04 -16.81 -13.27
N VAL A 731 17.00 -15.98 -13.18
CA VAL A 731 16.16 -15.58 -14.33
C VAL A 731 16.91 -14.58 -15.21
N ASP A 732 16.96 -14.84 -16.53
CA ASP A 732 17.42 -13.83 -17.50
C ASP A 732 16.37 -12.72 -17.63
N TRP A 733 16.46 -11.75 -16.72
CA TRP A 733 15.56 -10.61 -16.62
C TRP A 733 15.56 -9.75 -17.88
N LYS A 734 16.64 -9.77 -18.69
CA LYS A 734 16.69 -9.06 -19.98
C LYS A 734 15.90 -9.81 -21.05
N ALA A 735 15.97 -11.14 -21.07
CA ALA A 735 15.11 -11.97 -21.91
C ALA A 735 13.62 -11.83 -21.52
N VAL A 736 13.29 -11.79 -20.23
CA VAL A 736 11.93 -11.54 -19.74
C VAL A 736 11.39 -10.20 -20.25
N ARG A 737 12.14 -9.10 -20.11
CA ARG A 737 11.72 -7.81 -20.69
C ARG A 737 11.56 -7.86 -22.21
N ALA A 738 12.47 -8.51 -22.92
CA ALA A 738 12.39 -8.64 -24.38
C ALA A 738 11.17 -9.47 -24.84
N HIS A 739 10.70 -10.40 -24.01
CA HIS A 739 9.51 -11.22 -24.24
C HIS A 739 8.20 -10.45 -24.02
N PHE A 740 8.11 -9.63 -22.97
CA PHE A 740 6.89 -8.87 -22.66
C PHE A 740 6.77 -7.51 -23.36
N ALA A 741 7.89 -6.87 -23.71
CA ALA A 741 7.90 -5.54 -24.34
C ALA A 741 7.00 -5.38 -25.59
N PRO A 742 6.86 -6.37 -26.50
CA PRO A 742 5.96 -6.26 -27.66
C PRO A 742 4.46 -6.14 -27.32
N LEU A 743 4.07 -6.34 -26.06
CA LEU A 743 2.67 -6.19 -25.62
C LEU A 743 2.33 -4.77 -25.16
N VAL A 744 3.33 -3.92 -24.89
CA VAL A 744 3.15 -2.52 -24.43
C VAL A 744 2.42 -1.65 -25.47
N ASP A 745 2.72 -1.85 -26.75
CA ASP A 745 2.05 -1.16 -27.84
C ASP A 745 0.56 -1.58 -28.00
N ARG A 746 0.15 -2.70 -27.41
CA ARG A 746 -1.20 -3.29 -27.51
C ARG A 746 -2.16 -2.84 -26.41
N LEU A 747 -1.64 -2.36 -25.28
CA LEU A 747 -2.40 -2.00 -24.07
C LEU A 747 -3.55 -1.05 -24.42
N GLY A 748 -4.79 -1.44 -24.15
CA GLY A 748 -5.97 -0.60 -24.32
C GLY A 748 -6.13 0.38 -23.18
N ASP A 749 -5.90 -0.08 -21.95
CA ASP A 749 -6.08 0.70 -20.74
C ASP A 749 -5.03 0.40 -19.64
N ARG A 750 -5.17 1.04 -18.48
CA ARG A 750 -4.20 0.93 -17.37
C ARG A 750 -4.26 -0.41 -16.62
N ALA A 751 -5.39 -1.13 -16.66
CA ALA A 751 -5.50 -2.45 -16.07
C ALA A 751 -4.83 -3.52 -16.95
N ASP A 752 -4.78 -3.32 -18.27
CA ASP A 752 -3.91 -4.11 -19.16
C ASP A 752 -2.43 -3.98 -18.76
N LEU A 753 -1.98 -2.79 -18.33
CA LEU A 753 -0.61 -2.61 -17.83
C LEU A 753 -0.39 -3.36 -16.51
N ASP A 754 -1.34 -3.33 -15.57
CA ASP A 754 -1.23 -4.14 -14.35
C ASP A 754 -1.14 -5.63 -14.70
N ASP A 755 -2.02 -6.16 -15.54
CA ASP A 755 -1.96 -7.55 -16.00
C ASP A 755 -0.61 -7.91 -16.69
N LEU A 756 -0.07 -7.01 -17.52
CA LEU A 756 1.23 -7.18 -18.16
C LEU A 756 2.39 -7.19 -17.15
N LEU A 757 2.37 -6.28 -16.18
CA LEU A 757 3.34 -6.23 -15.09
C LEU A 757 3.28 -7.48 -14.23
N GLY A 758 2.08 -7.95 -13.88
CA GLY A 758 1.85 -9.17 -13.12
C GLY A 758 2.41 -10.41 -13.82
N GLN A 759 2.17 -10.55 -15.12
CA GLN A 759 2.79 -11.63 -15.91
C GLN A 759 4.32 -11.52 -15.95
N MET A 760 4.89 -10.30 -16.00
CA MET A 760 6.33 -10.09 -16.05
C MET A 760 7.02 -10.44 -14.72
N VAL A 761 6.51 -9.94 -13.58
CA VAL A 761 7.12 -10.18 -12.25
C VAL A 761 6.98 -11.63 -11.81
N ALA A 762 5.89 -12.30 -12.23
CA ALA A 762 5.67 -13.72 -11.94
C ALA A 762 6.75 -14.65 -12.50
N GLU A 763 7.53 -14.22 -13.49
CA GLU A 763 8.68 -14.99 -13.97
C GLU A 763 9.79 -15.12 -12.92
N ILE A 764 9.92 -14.20 -11.94
CA ILE A 764 10.91 -14.31 -10.86
C ILE A 764 10.54 -15.46 -9.90
N GLY A 765 9.26 -15.58 -9.53
CA GLY A 765 8.77 -16.73 -8.76
C GLY A 765 8.86 -16.61 -7.24
N ALA A 766 8.50 -15.44 -6.68
CA ALA A 766 8.48 -15.20 -5.23
C ALA A 766 7.19 -14.50 -4.76
N MET A 767 6.85 -14.71 -3.49
CA MET A 767 5.78 -14.00 -2.80
C MET A 767 6.10 -12.52 -2.60
N HIS A 768 5.10 -11.75 -2.14
CA HIS A 768 5.07 -10.29 -2.06
C HIS A 768 5.16 -9.54 -3.39
N SER A 769 5.26 -10.25 -4.52
CA SER A 769 5.24 -9.71 -5.90
C SER A 769 3.82 -9.27 -6.30
N GLN A 770 3.26 -8.30 -5.57
CA GLN A 770 1.87 -7.84 -5.69
C GLN A 770 1.77 -6.52 -6.45
N LEU A 771 0.63 -6.30 -7.12
CA LEU A 771 0.37 -5.05 -7.83
C LEU A 771 -0.53 -4.11 -7.04
N HIS A 772 -0.23 -2.82 -7.08
CA HIS A 772 -1.08 -1.76 -6.57
C HIS A 772 -1.40 -0.78 -7.70
N ALA A 773 -2.66 -0.78 -8.12
CA ALA A 773 -3.22 0.19 -9.06
C ALA A 773 -3.02 1.64 -8.58
N PRO A 774 -3.00 2.64 -9.49
CA PRO A 774 -2.84 4.05 -9.15
C PRO A 774 -3.80 4.53 -8.06
N THR A 775 -3.30 5.40 -7.18
CA THR A 775 -4.15 6.10 -6.19
C THR A 775 -5.13 7.05 -6.90
N THR A 776 -6.34 6.58 -7.19
CA THR A 776 -7.43 7.43 -7.67
C THR A 776 -8.03 8.22 -6.51
N PHE A 777 -7.61 9.49 -6.39
CA PHE A 777 -8.06 10.40 -5.33
C PHE A 777 -9.56 10.70 -5.38
N ASP A 778 -10.16 10.54 -6.56
CA ASP A 778 -11.58 10.75 -6.85
C ASP A 778 -12.25 9.36 -6.99
N GLN A 779 -12.69 8.79 -5.86
CA GLN A 779 -13.41 7.50 -5.76
C GLN A 779 -14.89 7.72 -5.37
N PRO A 780 -15.73 8.33 -6.23
CA PRO A 780 -17.15 8.53 -5.91
C PRO A 780 -17.92 7.20 -5.79
N ALA A 781 -17.49 6.15 -6.51
CA ALA A 781 -18.08 4.81 -6.53
C ALA A 781 -18.41 4.25 -5.14
N SER A 782 -17.37 3.95 -4.34
CA SER A 782 -17.53 3.37 -2.99
C SER A 782 -18.06 4.37 -1.96
N SER A 783 -17.96 5.68 -2.23
CA SER A 783 -18.41 6.72 -1.29
C SER A 783 -19.93 6.77 -1.12
N LEU A 784 -20.69 6.20 -2.07
CA LEU A 784 -22.15 6.08 -1.99
C LEU A 784 -22.61 4.94 -1.06
N ILE A 785 -21.76 3.93 -0.80
CA ILE A 785 -22.10 2.75 0.01
C ILE A 785 -22.22 3.13 1.49
N ALA A 786 -23.39 2.88 2.07
CA ALA A 786 -23.61 3.00 3.51
C ALA A 786 -24.31 1.77 4.09
N GLY A 787 -23.82 1.30 5.24
CA GLY A 787 -24.29 0.10 5.94
C GLY A 787 -24.94 0.40 7.30
N LEU A 788 -25.61 -0.62 7.86
CA LEU A 788 -26.38 -0.53 9.12
C LEU A 788 -25.79 -1.38 10.26
N GLY A 789 -24.68 -2.06 10.02
CA GLY A 789 -24.05 -3.04 10.90
C GLY A 789 -24.90 -4.30 11.08
N ALA A 790 -25.39 -4.87 9.97
CA ALA A 790 -26.22 -6.08 10.03
C ALA A 790 -26.24 -6.89 8.73
N HIS A 791 -26.44 -8.21 8.88
CA HIS A 791 -26.88 -9.10 7.80
C HIS A 791 -28.41 -9.03 7.63
N LEU A 792 -28.87 -8.89 6.38
CA LEU A 792 -30.27 -8.64 6.04
C LEU A 792 -30.75 -9.59 4.92
N THR A 793 -31.97 -10.14 5.06
CA THR A 793 -32.66 -10.87 3.98
C THR A 793 -33.75 -9.99 3.34
N HIS A 794 -33.82 -9.96 2.01
CA HIS A 794 -34.93 -9.34 1.29
C HIS A 794 -36.20 -10.20 1.34
N GLU A 795 -37.36 -9.56 1.59
CA GLU A 795 -38.70 -10.14 1.54
C GLU A 795 -39.66 -9.21 0.76
N ASP A 796 -40.79 -9.71 0.24
CA ASP A 796 -41.83 -8.96 -0.51
C ASP A 796 -42.26 -7.61 0.08
N LYS A 797 -42.04 -7.41 1.39
CA LYS A 797 -42.51 -6.26 2.19
C LYS A 797 -41.38 -5.39 2.76
N GLY A 798 -40.12 -5.72 2.51
CA GLY A 798 -38.97 -5.03 3.05
C GLY A 798 -37.79 -5.95 3.37
N PHE A 799 -36.91 -5.52 4.28
CA PHE A 799 -35.66 -6.23 4.56
C PHE A 799 -35.62 -6.70 6.01
N ARG A 800 -35.60 -8.01 6.24
CA ARG A 800 -35.55 -8.61 7.58
C ARG A 800 -34.14 -8.53 8.12
N ILE A 801 -34.00 -8.01 9.34
CA ILE A 801 -32.73 -8.03 10.08
C ILE A 801 -32.51 -9.46 10.57
N ASP A 802 -31.54 -10.18 10.01
CA ASP A 802 -31.21 -11.54 10.47
C ASP A 802 -30.26 -11.51 11.65
N HIS A 803 -29.20 -10.71 11.53
CA HIS A 803 -28.16 -10.57 12.56
C HIS A 803 -27.56 -9.17 12.57
N ILE A 804 -27.71 -8.45 13.69
CA ILE A 804 -26.99 -7.20 13.94
C ILE A 804 -25.57 -7.55 14.43
N TYR A 805 -24.54 -7.10 13.70
CA TYR A 805 -23.14 -7.34 14.06
C TYR A 805 -22.83 -6.73 15.44
N GLN A 806 -22.19 -7.50 16.32
CA GLN A 806 -21.88 -7.09 17.70
C GLN A 806 -20.47 -6.51 17.82
N GLY A 807 -20.37 -5.31 18.41
CA GLY A 807 -19.09 -4.77 18.84
C GLY A 807 -18.68 -5.29 20.22
N ASP A 808 -17.46 -4.95 20.63
CA ASP A 808 -17.04 -5.06 22.02
C ASP A 808 -17.95 -4.22 22.93
N ARG A 809 -18.42 -4.81 24.03
CA ARG A 809 -19.44 -4.19 24.91
C ARG A 809 -18.91 -2.97 25.66
N ASP A 810 -17.60 -2.92 25.91
CA ASP A 810 -16.96 -1.81 26.63
C ASP A 810 -16.39 -0.72 25.69
N LEU A 811 -16.53 -0.89 24.36
CA LEU A 811 -16.08 0.06 23.32
C LEU A 811 -17.26 0.53 22.43
N PRO A 812 -18.00 1.59 22.84
CA PRO A 812 -19.22 2.01 22.15
C PRO A 812 -19.05 2.46 20.69
N ASP A 813 -17.84 2.85 20.29
CA ASP A 813 -17.46 3.21 18.90
C ASP A 813 -17.29 1.99 17.98
N GLN A 814 -17.25 0.78 18.55
CA GLN A 814 -17.26 -0.49 17.84
C GLN A 814 -18.67 -1.08 17.69
N GLN A 815 -19.70 -0.45 18.25
CA GLN A 815 -21.07 -0.95 18.14
C GLN A 815 -21.72 -0.57 16.81
N SER A 816 -22.49 -1.50 16.24
CA SER A 816 -23.21 -1.32 14.99
C SER A 816 -24.28 -0.23 15.07
N PRO A 817 -24.59 0.49 13.97
CA PRO A 817 -25.67 1.47 13.92
C PRO A 817 -27.02 0.99 14.46
N LEU A 818 -27.39 -0.28 14.22
CA LEU A 818 -28.62 -0.89 14.75
C LEU A 818 -28.49 -1.40 16.21
N ALA A 819 -27.28 -1.54 16.74
CA ALA A 819 -27.01 -1.88 18.15
C ALA A 819 -26.75 -0.63 19.03
N ALA A 820 -26.68 0.56 18.43
CA ALA A 820 -26.27 1.78 19.11
C ALA A 820 -27.21 2.16 20.29
N PRO A 821 -26.68 2.69 21.41
CA PRO A 821 -27.49 3.03 22.58
C PRO A 821 -28.67 3.98 22.26
N GLY A 822 -29.89 3.49 22.50
CA GLY A 822 -31.14 4.21 22.21
C GLY A 822 -31.83 3.78 20.91
N VAL A 823 -31.20 2.93 20.10
CA VAL A 823 -31.82 2.29 18.92
C VAL A 823 -32.47 0.97 19.36
N ASP A 824 -33.81 0.90 19.33
CA ASP A 824 -34.55 -0.35 19.58
C ASP A 824 -34.79 -1.09 18.26
N ALA A 825 -33.73 -1.60 17.64
CA ALA A 825 -33.76 -2.56 16.53
C ALA A 825 -33.39 -3.97 17.03
N ARG A 826 -33.91 -5.03 16.39
CA ARG A 826 -33.70 -6.42 16.82
C ARG A 826 -33.65 -7.37 15.62
N ASN A 827 -32.89 -8.45 15.76
CA ASN A 827 -32.98 -9.60 14.85
C ASN A 827 -34.45 -10.07 14.79
N GLY A 828 -34.97 -10.28 13.58
CA GLY A 828 -36.37 -10.60 13.29
C GLY A 828 -37.29 -9.38 13.01
N ASP A 829 -36.82 -8.15 13.17
CA ASP A 829 -37.56 -6.96 12.70
C ASP A 829 -37.46 -6.81 11.17
N LEU A 830 -38.55 -6.36 10.52
CA LEU A 830 -38.60 -6.09 9.09
C LEU A 830 -38.50 -4.58 8.82
N ILE A 831 -37.46 -4.12 8.13
CA ILE A 831 -37.29 -2.72 7.70
C ILE A 831 -38.26 -2.45 6.53
N THR A 832 -39.32 -1.68 6.76
CA THR A 832 -40.40 -1.38 5.79
C THR A 832 -40.29 -0.01 5.12
N ALA A 833 -39.54 0.93 5.69
CA ALA A 833 -39.25 2.22 5.06
C ALA A 833 -37.96 2.88 5.58
N ILE A 834 -37.28 3.64 4.71
CA ILE A 834 -36.11 4.48 5.03
C ILE A 834 -36.42 5.93 4.63
N ASN A 835 -36.27 6.88 5.55
CA ASN A 835 -36.59 8.30 5.35
C ASN A 835 -38.03 8.55 4.80
N GLY A 836 -38.95 7.62 5.08
CA GLY A 836 -40.33 7.63 4.60
C GLY A 836 -40.54 7.01 3.21
N GLN A 837 -39.49 6.63 2.49
CA GLN A 837 -39.58 5.86 1.25
C GLN A 837 -39.78 4.37 1.58
N PRO A 838 -40.74 3.67 0.95
CA PRO A 838 -40.97 2.25 1.19
C PRO A 838 -39.82 1.39 0.65
N THR A 839 -39.47 0.34 1.40
CA THR A 839 -38.48 -0.68 0.99
C THR A 839 -39.09 -1.81 0.16
N ALA A 840 -40.41 -2.04 0.28
CA ALA A 840 -41.11 -3.06 -0.49
C ALA A 840 -40.99 -2.81 -2.00
N GLY A 841 -40.44 -3.78 -2.73
CA GLY A 841 -40.18 -3.66 -4.17
C GLY A 841 -38.88 -2.93 -4.54
N GLN A 842 -38.05 -2.53 -3.58
CA GLN A 842 -36.65 -2.20 -3.84
C GLN A 842 -35.86 -3.51 -3.95
N PRO A 843 -34.90 -3.65 -4.89
CA PRO A 843 -34.04 -4.82 -4.95
C PRO A 843 -33.05 -4.88 -3.77
N ASP A 844 -32.70 -3.72 -3.21
CA ASP A 844 -31.74 -3.54 -2.12
C ASP A 844 -31.95 -2.18 -1.41
N LEU A 845 -31.53 -2.10 -0.14
CA LEU A 845 -31.53 -0.89 0.67
C LEU A 845 -30.46 0.13 0.27
N GLY A 846 -29.36 -0.28 -0.39
CA GLY A 846 -28.29 0.61 -0.85
C GLY A 846 -28.79 1.76 -1.72
N SER A 847 -29.89 1.56 -2.46
CA SER A 847 -30.57 2.62 -3.24
C SER A 847 -31.17 3.72 -2.36
N LEU A 848 -31.60 3.40 -1.13
CA LEU A 848 -32.17 4.32 -0.14
C LEU A 848 -31.13 4.81 0.89
N LEU A 849 -30.03 4.07 1.04
CA LEU A 849 -28.88 4.39 1.89
C LEU A 849 -27.74 5.11 1.15
N ALA A 850 -27.87 5.30 -0.17
CA ALA A 850 -26.92 6.04 -0.99
C ALA A 850 -26.59 7.42 -0.40
N ASP A 851 -25.30 7.71 -0.20
CA ASP A 851 -24.82 8.95 0.43
C ASP A 851 -25.43 9.22 1.83
N GLN A 852 -25.87 8.19 2.58
CA GLN A 852 -26.38 8.34 3.95
C GLN A 852 -25.33 8.05 5.04
N ALA A 853 -24.11 7.64 4.68
CA ALA A 853 -23.03 7.39 5.63
C ALA A 853 -22.73 8.65 6.48
N GLY A 854 -22.73 8.51 7.80
CA GLY A 854 -22.53 9.61 8.76
C GLY A 854 -23.70 10.59 8.90
N LYS A 855 -24.86 10.31 8.28
CA LYS A 855 -26.07 11.15 8.32
C LYS A 855 -27.19 10.41 9.05
N GLN A 856 -28.08 11.13 9.74
CA GLN A 856 -29.21 10.50 10.43
C GLN A 856 -30.29 10.07 9.44
N VAL A 857 -30.71 8.81 9.50
CA VAL A 857 -31.86 8.27 8.74
C VAL A 857 -32.96 7.79 9.68
N LEU A 858 -34.21 7.92 9.23
CA LEU A 858 -35.40 7.40 9.89
C LEU A 858 -35.74 6.02 9.31
N LEU A 859 -35.56 4.94 10.08
CA LEU A 859 -36.10 3.64 9.72
C LEU A 859 -37.51 3.48 10.31
N THR A 860 -38.39 2.85 9.53
CA THR A 860 -39.62 2.23 10.04
C THR A 860 -39.42 0.72 10.01
N LEU A 861 -39.58 0.09 11.18
CA LEU A 861 -39.50 -1.35 11.40
C LEU A 861 -40.91 -1.88 11.65
N ALA A 862 -41.28 -3.02 11.07
CA ALA A 862 -42.47 -3.77 11.44
C ALA A 862 -42.09 -4.89 12.43
N ARG A 863 -42.46 -4.71 13.71
CA ARG A 863 -42.27 -5.71 14.78
C ARG A 863 -43.61 -6.27 15.23
N SER A 864 -43.80 -7.58 15.12
CA SER A 864 -45.05 -8.26 15.49
C SER A 864 -46.32 -7.61 14.89
N GLY A 865 -46.23 -7.14 13.64
CA GLY A 865 -47.33 -6.47 12.93
C GLY A 865 -47.61 -5.02 13.36
N LYS A 866 -46.67 -4.35 14.02
CA LYS A 866 -46.75 -2.92 14.37
C LYS A 866 -45.54 -2.14 13.88
N ASP A 867 -45.79 -0.93 13.38
CA ASP A 867 -44.75 0.04 13.06
C ASP A 867 -44.03 0.50 14.34
N HIS A 868 -42.71 0.48 14.29
CA HIS A 868 -41.79 1.08 15.23
C HIS A 868 -40.83 1.99 14.46
N LYS A 869 -40.46 3.15 15.01
CA LYS A 869 -39.68 4.17 14.29
C LYS A 869 -38.45 4.57 15.10
N ILE A 870 -37.29 4.47 14.46
CA ILE A 870 -35.98 4.73 15.06
C ILE A 870 -35.17 5.69 14.18
N ILE A 871 -34.29 6.45 14.83
CA ILE A 871 -33.24 7.21 14.14
C ILE A 871 -31.93 6.43 14.31
N VAL A 872 -31.20 6.26 13.22
CA VAL A 872 -29.91 5.56 13.16
C VAL A 872 -28.98 6.33 12.23
N THR A 873 -27.66 6.20 12.42
CA THR A 873 -26.64 6.84 11.57
C THR A 873 -25.87 5.75 10.82
N PRO A 874 -26.12 5.52 9.52
CA PRO A 874 -25.41 4.52 8.74
C PRO A 874 -23.90 4.80 8.70
N VAL A 875 -23.10 3.74 8.57
CA VAL A 875 -21.63 3.83 8.46
C VAL A 875 -21.18 3.68 7.01
N SER A 876 -19.93 4.04 6.70
CA SER A 876 -19.34 3.79 5.38
C SER A 876 -18.99 2.31 5.18
N TYR A 877 -18.85 1.88 3.92
CA TYR A 877 -18.42 0.52 3.56
C TYR A 877 -17.26 -0.03 4.41
N MET A 878 -16.19 0.76 4.61
CA MET A 878 -15.02 0.32 5.39
C MET A 878 -15.42 -0.04 6.83
N LYS A 879 -16.18 0.83 7.51
CA LYS A 879 -16.60 0.58 8.89
C LYS A 879 -17.65 -0.55 8.97
N GLU A 880 -18.47 -0.78 7.94
CA GLU A 880 -19.36 -1.95 7.86
C GLU A 880 -18.54 -3.27 7.81
N ARG A 881 -17.47 -3.31 7.01
CA ARG A 881 -16.51 -4.43 6.99
C ARG A 881 -15.89 -4.65 8.38
N ASP A 882 -15.45 -3.59 9.03
CA ASP A 882 -14.78 -3.65 10.34
C ASP A 882 -15.74 -4.13 11.44
N LEU A 883 -17.03 -3.75 11.38
CA LEU A 883 -18.08 -4.25 12.27
C LEU A 883 -18.30 -5.76 12.09
N ARG A 884 -18.33 -6.26 10.85
CA ARG A 884 -18.43 -7.70 10.58
C ARG A 884 -17.21 -8.48 11.08
N ALA A 885 -16.01 -7.91 10.93
CA ALA A 885 -14.78 -8.50 11.48
C ALA A 885 -14.84 -8.62 13.01
N ARG A 886 -15.28 -7.55 13.70
CA ARG A 886 -15.40 -7.53 15.16
C ARG A 886 -16.49 -8.47 15.69
N ASP A 887 -17.61 -8.61 14.99
CA ASP A 887 -18.67 -9.58 15.33
C ASP A 887 -18.15 -11.03 15.30
N TRP A 888 -17.34 -11.38 14.30
CA TRP A 888 -16.70 -12.69 14.25
C TRP A 888 -15.74 -12.89 15.44
N GLU A 889 -14.83 -11.95 15.71
CA GLU A 889 -13.88 -12.01 16.83
C GLU A 889 -14.59 -12.15 18.18
N VAL A 890 -15.58 -11.29 18.43
CA VAL A 890 -16.40 -11.32 19.64
C VAL A 890 -17.09 -12.68 19.74
N SER A 891 -17.65 -13.23 18.65
CA SER A 891 -18.25 -14.58 18.66
C SER A 891 -17.26 -15.68 19.08
N ARG A 892 -15.99 -15.61 18.64
CA ARG A 892 -14.95 -16.58 19.02
C ARG A 892 -14.64 -16.49 20.51
N ALA A 893 -14.40 -15.28 21.01
CA ALA A 893 -14.13 -15.03 22.44
C ALA A 893 -15.30 -15.49 23.33
N ASP A 894 -16.54 -15.18 22.94
CA ASP A 894 -17.78 -15.51 23.65
C ASP A 894 -18.02 -17.04 23.66
N ILE A 895 -17.56 -17.78 22.63
CA ILE A 895 -17.53 -19.26 22.61
C ILE A 895 -16.47 -19.80 23.57
N VAL A 896 -15.23 -19.28 23.53
CA VAL A 896 -14.11 -19.72 24.37
C VAL A 896 -14.40 -19.51 25.85
N ASP A 897 -14.96 -18.37 26.24
CA ASP A 897 -15.33 -18.10 27.63
C ASP A 897 -16.43 -19.08 28.11
N ARG A 898 -17.51 -19.25 27.33
CA ARG A 898 -18.58 -20.21 27.66
C ARG A 898 -18.07 -21.65 27.79
N ALA A 899 -17.31 -22.13 26.82
CA ALA A 899 -16.81 -23.51 26.75
C ALA A 899 -15.79 -23.82 27.85
N SER A 900 -14.93 -22.85 28.20
CA SER A 900 -13.94 -23.00 29.27
C SER A 900 -14.45 -22.64 30.67
N HIS A 901 -15.69 -22.12 30.77
CA HIS A 901 -16.26 -21.49 31.96
C HIS A 901 -15.36 -20.35 32.50
N GLY A 902 -14.90 -19.50 31.57
CA GLY A 902 -14.05 -18.34 31.82
C GLY A 902 -12.61 -18.64 32.20
N ARG A 903 -12.15 -19.90 32.08
CA ARG A 903 -10.78 -20.32 32.41
C ARG A 903 -9.76 -20.12 31.29
N ILE A 904 -10.21 -20.06 30.04
CA ILE A 904 -9.37 -19.81 28.85
C ILE A 904 -9.70 -18.41 28.33
N GLY A 905 -8.67 -17.64 28.00
CA GLY A 905 -8.77 -16.38 27.27
C GLY A 905 -8.65 -16.56 25.77
N TYR A 906 -9.09 -15.57 25.01
CA TYR A 906 -8.93 -15.50 23.55
C TYR A 906 -8.51 -14.08 23.17
N LEU A 907 -7.59 -13.96 22.23
CA LEU A 907 -7.35 -12.73 21.47
C LEU A 907 -7.04 -13.08 20.02
N HIS A 908 -7.36 -12.16 19.11
CA HIS A 908 -7.09 -12.26 17.68
C HIS A 908 -6.27 -11.05 17.23
N LEU A 909 -5.37 -11.24 16.27
CA LEU A 909 -4.62 -10.17 15.61
C LEU A 909 -4.93 -10.23 14.11
N GLN A 910 -5.54 -9.17 13.56
CA GLN A 910 -5.96 -9.12 12.15
C GLN A 910 -4.78 -8.84 11.22
N SER A 911 -3.78 -8.12 11.72
CA SER A 911 -2.51 -7.83 11.04
C SER A 911 -1.40 -7.77 12.09
N MET A 912 -0.25 -7.18 11.76
CA MET A 912 0.84 -6.90 12.70
C MET A 912 1.21 -5.42 12.64
N VAL A 913 0.24 -4.52 12.78
CA VAL A 913 0.45 -3.05 12.76
C VAL A 913 0.16 -2.39 14.12
N GLY A 914 0.26 -1.05 14.20
CA GLY A 914 0.06 -0.30 15.44
C GLY A 914 -1.26 -0.61 16.15
N ASP A 915 -2.37 -0.62 15.40
CA ASP A 915 -3.72 -0.93 15.90
C ASP A 915 -3.80 -2.36 16.49
N ASP A 916 -3.12 -3.35 15.89
CA ASP A 916 -3.03 -4.71 16.44
C ASP A 916 -2.19 -4.74 17.72
N MET A 917 -1.17 -3.88 17.87
CA MET A 917 -0.42 -3.75 19.12
C MET A 917 -1.28 -3.11 20.23
N GLU A 918 -2.12 -2.12 19.90
CA GLU A 918 -3.10 -1.57 20.85
C GLU A 918 -4.17 -2.60 21.24
N ALA A 919 -4.64 -3.41 20.27
CA ALA A 919 -5.54 -4.53 20.53
C ALA A 919 -4.87 -5.58 21.43
N PHE A 920 -3.65 -6.02 21.11
CA PHE A 920 -2.88 -6.94 21.96
C PHE A 920 -2.73 -6.38 23.38
N ALA A 921 -2.38 -5.10 23.54
CA ALA A 921 -2.28 -4.46 24.84
C ALA A 921 -3.59 -4.45 25.61
N ARG A 922 -4.73 -4.26 24.93
CA ARG A 922 -6.06 -4.30 25.52
C ARG A 922 -6.44 -5.72 25.98
N GLU A 923 -6.34 -6.71 25.09
CA GLU A 923 -6.89 -8.06 25.28
C GLU A 923 -5.92 -9.00 26.04
N PHE A 924 -4.61 -9.00 25.76
CA PHE A 924 -3.65 -9.90 26.42
C PHE A 924 -3.64 -9.67 27.93
N TYR A 925 -3.55 -8.41 28.33
CA TYR A 925 -3.52 -8.00 29.74
C TYR A 925 -4.87 -8.12 30.45
N ALA A 926 -5.98 -8.31 29.72
CA ALA A 926 -7.27 -8.72 30.28
C ALA A 926 -7.33 -10.24 30.59
N ASN A 927 -6.37 -11.03 30.09
CA ASN A 927 -6.36 -12.51 30.19
C ASN A 927 -5.14 -13.08 30.96
N ILE A 928 -4.30 -12.25 31.59
CA ILE A 928 -3.08 -12.71 32.31
C ILE A 928 -3.36 -13.57 33.56
N ASP A 929 -4.59 -13.56 34.07
CA ASP A 929 -5.03 -14.33 35.23
C ASP A 929 -5.70 -15.67 34.86
N LYS A 930 -6.00 -15.90 33.59
CA LYS A 930 -6.58 -17.14 33.05
C LYS A 930 -5.64 -18.35 33.23
N ASP A 931 -6.21 -19.56 33.18
CA ASP A 931 -5.45 -20.81 33.17
C ASP A 931 -4.95 -21.19 31.77
N GLY A 932 -5.61 -20.70 30.73
CA GLY A 932 -5.23 -20.89 29.32
C GLY A 932 -5.44 -19.62 28.47
N LEU A 933 -4.80 -19.54 27.32
CA LEU A 933 -4.95 -18.46 26.34
C LEU A 933 -4.81 -19.01 24.91
N ILE A 934 -5.75 -18.66 24.05
CA ILE A 934 -5.66 -18.83 22.60
C ILE A 934 -5.21 -17.49 22.00
N VAL A 935 -4.15 -17.52 21.19
CA VAL A 935 -3.73 -16.40 20.35
C VAL A 935 -4.02 -16.77 18.90
N ASP A 936 -4.99 -16.10 18.30
CA ASP A 936 -5.46 -16.40 16.94
C ASP A 936 -4.84 -15.41 15.93
N VAL A 937 -4.16 -15.94 14.91
CA VAL A 937 -3.56 -15.18 13.79
C VAL A 937 -4.02 -15.73 12.42
N ARG A 938 -5.17 -16.40 12.39
CA ARG A 938 -5.79 -16.90 11.16
C ARG A 938 -6.26 -15.74 10.27
N GLY A 939 -5.85 -15.74 9.01
CA GLY A 939 -6.04 -14.60 8.10
C GLY A 939 -5.29 -13.32 8.50
N ASN A 940 -4.24 -13.42 9.33
CA ASN A 940 -3.42 -12.26 9.69
C ASN A 940 -2.67 -11.71 8.47
N THR A 941 -2.85 -10.42 8.14
CA THR A 941 -2.32 -9.84 6.91
C THR A 941 -0.85 -9.35 6.98
N GLY A 942 -0.19 -9.49 8.15
CA GLY A 942 1.21 -9.11 8.36
C GLY A 942 1.44 -7.64 8.73
N GLY A 943 2.70 -7.22 8.74
CA GLY A 943 3.13 -5.93 9.30
C GLY A 943 4.59 -5.94 9.77
N ASN A 944 4.85 -5.56 11.03
CA ASN A 944 6.20 -5.54 11.63
C ASN A 944 6.25 -5.48 13.18
N ILE A 945 5.31 -6.11 13.90
CA ILE A 945 5.27 -6.11 15.39
C ILE A 945 5.56 -7.48 16.03
N ASP A 946 5.86 -8.52 15.24
CA ASP A 946 6.17 -9.89 15.71
C ASP A 946 6.98 -9.92 17.02
N SER A 947 8.08 -9.18 17.05
CA SER A 947 9.10 -9.18 18.08
C SER A 947 8.63 -8.49 19.35
N TRP A 948 7.69 -7.54 19.25
CA TRP A 948 7.06 -6.89 20.39
C TRP A 948 6.10 -7.84 21.09
N VAL A 949 5.29 -8.58 20.31
CA VAL A 949 4.35 -9.60 20.80
C VAL A 949 5.11 -10.78 21.41
N LEU A 950 6.06 -11.36 20.68
CA LEU A 950 6.94 -12.45 21.16
C LEU A 950 7.66 -12.07 22.45
N THR A 951 8.13 -10.82 22.59
CA THR A 951 8.76 -10.31 23.83
C THR A 951 7.83 -10.33 25.05
N GLN A 952 6.52 -10.12 24.87
CA GLN A 952 5.57 -10.28 25.98
C GLN A 952 5.34 -11.77 26.29
N LEU A 953 5.15 -12.59 25.25
CA LEU A 953 4.90 -14.04 25.37
C LEU A 953 6.10 -14.84 25.90
N MET A 954 7.33 -14.31 25.81
CA MET A 954 8.55 -14.88 26.40
C MET A 954 8.75 -14.57 27.89
N ARG A 955 7.95 -13.69 28.52
CA ARG A 955 8.11 -13.38 29.96
C ARG A 955 7.86 -14.62 30.82
N ARG A 956 8.81 -14.98 31.69
CA ARG A 956 8.72 -16.16 32.60
C ARG A 956 9.07 -15.74 34.02
N PRO A 957 8.14 -15.83 34.99
CA PRO A 957 8.43 -15.49 36.38
C PRO A 957 9.31 -16.54 37.04
N TRP A 958 10.24 -16.12 37.91
CA TRP A 958 11.16 -17.01 38.63
C TRP A 958 11.10 -16.85 40.15
N MET A 959 10.44 -15.79 40.65
CA MET A 959 10.06 -15.67 42.07
C MET A 959 8.67 -15.05 42.24
N PHE A 960 8.17 -15.06 43.48
CA PHE A 960 6.95 -14.35 43.86
C PHE A 960 7.11 -13.63 45.19
N TRP A 961 6.34 -12.57 45.36
CA TRP A 961 6.31 -11.72 46.53
C TRP A 961 5.13 -12.11 47.42
N GLY A 962 5.40 -12.79 48.53
CA GLY A 962 4.43 -12.98 49.60
C GLY A 962 4.21 -11.67 50.36
N ARG A 963 3.02 -11.07 50.25
CA ARG A 963 2.62 -9.86 51.00
C ARG A 963 1.58 -10.23 52.05
N TYR A 964 1.75 -9.77 53.29
CA TYR A 964 0.80 -10.06 54.37
C TYR A 964 -0.61 -9.55 54.01
N GLY A 965 -1.63 -10.38 54.20
CA GLY A 965 -3.02 -10.06 53.89
C GLY A 965 -3.38 -9.90 52.41
N ASN A 966 -2.47 -10.24 51.48
CA ASN A 966 -2.65 -10.03 50.04
C ASN A 966 -2.35 -11.33 49.26
N ALA A 967 -2.89 -11.43 48.04
CA ALA A 967 -2.49 -12.49 47.10
C ALA A 967 -1.00 -12.31 46.69
N PRO A 968 -0.23 -13.39 46.50
CA PRO A 968 1.15 -13.29 46.00
C PRO A 968 1.21 -12.79 44.55
N SER A 969 2.17 -11.91 44.26
CA SER A 969 2.45 -11.40 42.91
C SER A 969 3.81 -11.88 42.41
N VAL A 970 3.95 -12.21 41.12
CA VAL A 970 5.26 -12.59 40.54
C VAL A 970 6.19 -11.39 40.28
N ASP A 971 7.48 -11.68 40.08
CA ASP A 971 8.50 -10.67 39.79
C ASP A 971 8.44 -10.14 38.34
N MET A 972 8.03 -10.96 37.38
CA MET A 972 7.70 -10.51 36.02
C MET A 972 6.27 -9.97 36.04
N GLN A 973 6.13 -8.66 36.30
CA GLN A 973 4.81 -8.02 36.37
C GLN A 973 3.99 -8.32 35.12
N GLN A 974 2.72 -8.70 35.33
CA GLN A 974 1.75 -8.97 34.28
C GLN A 974 2.18 -10.05 33.24
N SER A 975 3.15 -10.92 33.56
CA SER A 975 3.43 -12.10 32.72
C SER A 975 2.27 -13.09 32.80
N PHE A 976 1.78 -13.56 31.64
CA PHE A 976 0.88 -14.72 31.58
C PHE A 976 1.55 -15.98 32.19
N GLN A 977 0.76 -16.84 32.82
CA GLN A 977 1.22 -18.00 33.59
C GLN A 977 0.44 -19.30 33.28
N GLY A 978 -0.57 -19.21 32.41
CA GLY A 978 -1.35 -20.35 31.99
C GLY A 978 -0.70 -21.10 30.82
N ARG A 979 -1.51 -21.90 30.12
CA ARG A 979 -1.12 -22.61 28.89
C ARG A 979 -1.50 -21.81 27.66
N LEU A 980 -0.66 -21.84 26.64
CA LEU A 980 -0.86 -21.05 25.42
C LEU A 980 -0.87 -21.98 24.21
N ILE A 981 -1.75 -21.68 23.26
CA ILE A 981 -1.77 -22.27 21.92
C ILE A 981 -1.95 -21.13 20.91
N VAL A 982 -1.33 -21.27 19.74
CA VAL A 982 -1.46 -20.31 18.64
C VAL A 982 -2.27 -20.95 17.51
N LEU A 983 -3.20 -20.20 16.93
CA LEU A 983 -3.95 -20.63 15.74
C LEU A 983 -3.42 -19.92 14.49
N SER A 984 -3.09 -20.69 13.45
CA SER A 984 -2.75 -20.19 12.10
C SER A 984 -3.52 -20.94 11.02
N ASP A 985 -3.71 -20.31 9.87
CA ASP A 985 -4.38 -20.91 8.70
C ASP A 985 -3.64 -20.59 7.41
N GLU A 986 -4.18 -21.07 6.29
CA GLU A 986 -3.67 -20.84 4.94
C GLU A 986 -3.49 -19.35 4.61
N MET A 987 -4.23 -18.46 5.28
CA MET A 987 -4.28 -17.02 5.04
C MET A 987 -3.45 -16.20 6.05
N THR A 988 -2.81 -16.82 7.05
CA THR A 988 -1.76 -16.17 7.86
C THR A 988 -0.58 -15.80 6.95
N TYR A 989 -0.24 -14.51 6.87
CA TYR A 989 0.61 -13.94 5.81
C TYR A 989 1.73 -13.03 6.37
N SER A 990 2.92 -13.06 5.74
CA SER A 990 4.03 -12.12 6.02
C SER A 990 4.45 -12.11 7.50
N ASP A 991 4.30 -11.00 8.23
CA ASP A 991 4.72 -10.92 9.64
C ASP A 991 3.90 -11.80 10.60
N GLY A 992 2.67 -12.20 10.21
CA GLY A 992 1.93 -13.26 10.90
C GLY A 992 2.65 -14.62 10.83
N GLU A 993 3.43 -14.84 9.78
CA GLU A 993 4.28 -16.01 9.58
C GLU A 993 5.63 -15.86 10.30
N THR A 994 6.22 -14.66 10.32
CA THR A 994 7.39 -14.35 11.17
C THR A 994 7.07 -14.67 12.63
N PHE A 995 5.90 -14.20 13.12
CA PHE A 995 5.39 -14.51 14.45
C PHE A 995 5.19 -16.01 14.67
N SER A 996 4.50 -16.70 13.75
CA SER A 996 4.21 -18.14 13.84
C SER A 996 5.49 -19.00 13.83
N GLN A 997 6.46 -18.65 12.99
CA GLN A 997 7.79 -19.25 12.97
C GLN A 997 8.57 -18.94 14.25
N GLY A 998 8.45 -17.72 14.78
CA GLY A 998 9.03 -17.29 16.05
C GLY A 998 8.51 -18.11 17.24
N ILE A 999 7.19 -18.33 17.34
CA ILE A 999 6.55 -19.17 18.35
C ILE A 999 7.17 -20.58 18.37
N LYS A 1000 7.30 -21.20 17.19
CA LYS A 1000 7.84 -22.56 17.00
C LYS A 1000 9.35 -22.61 17.30
N SER A 1001 10.12 -21.66 16.78
CA SER A 1001 11.59 -21.58 16.91
C SER A 1001 12.07 -21.25 18.33
N LEU A 1002 11.28 -20.46 19.07
CA LEU A 1002 11.55 -20.07 20.46
C LEU A 1002 10.86 -21.00 21.48
N HIS A 1003 10.15 -22.03 21.01
CA HIS A 1003 9.41 -23.01 21.82
C HIS A 1003 8.45 -22.37 22.83
N ILE A 1004 7.70 -21.34 22.40
CA ILE A 1004 6.80 -20.57 23.26
C ILE A 1004 5.50 -21.31 23.53
N ALA A 1005 4.94 -21.93 22.49
CA ALA A 1005 3.67 -22.66 22.46
C ALA A 1005 3.62 -23.56 21.20
N PRO A 1006 2.74 -24.58 21.14
CA PRO A 1006 2.44 -25.26 19.88
C PRO A 1006 1.58 -24.38 18.96
N LEU A 1007 1.79 -24.55 17.67
CA LEU A 1007 0.97 -23.98 16.59
C LEU A 1007 -0.07 -25.01 16.12
N LEU A 1008 -1.34 -24.60 15.99
CA LEU A 1008 -2.45 -25.45 15.54
C LEU A 1008 -3.22 -24.82 14.40
N GLY A 1009 -3.68 -25.65 13.46
CA GLY A 1009 -4.50 -25.22 12.33
C GLY A 1009 -3.88 -25.69 11.02
N GLU A 1010 -3.69 -24.78 10.08
CA GLU A 1010 -3.12 -25.09 8.77
C GLU A 1010 -1.78 -24.38 8.51
N ARG A 1011 -1.11 -24.81 7.44
CA ARG A 1011 0.17 -24.21 7.00
C ARG A 1011 -0.05 -22.80 6.47
N THR A 1012 0.83 -21.88 6.80
CA THR A 1012 0.69 -20.45 6.47
C THR A 1012 1.03 -20.12 5.00
N ALA A 1013 0.76 -18.89 4.55
CA ALA A 1013 0.77 -18.51 3.13
C ALA A 1013 2.13 -18.63 2.41
N GLY A 1014 3.26 -18.56 3.11
CA GLY A 1014 4.61 -18.70 2.56
C GLY A 1014 5.26 -17.40 2.09
N ALA A 1015 4.84 -16.25 2.61
CA ALA A 1015 5.37 -14.93 2.27
C ALA A 1015 6.58 -14.59 3.17
N GLY A 1016 7.78 -14.99 2.74
CA GLY A 1016 8.99 -15.05 3.57
C GLY A 1016 9.98 -13.90 3.42
N VAL A 1017 9.58 -12.78 2.80
CA VAL A 1017 10.49 -11.67 2.43
C VAL A 1017 9.86 -10.31 2.74
N TRP A 1018 10.50 -9.51 3.59
CA TRP A 1018 9.99 -8.18 3.97
C TRP A 1018 10.35 -7.10 2.92
N LEU A 1019 9.65 -5.96 2.91
CA LEU A 1019 9.74 -4.92 1.88
C LEU A 1019 9.32 -3.54 2.39
N SER A 1020 9.67 -2.47 1.64
CA SER A 1020 9.49 -1.06 2.05
C SER A 1020 8.45 -0.22 1.29
N ASP A 1021 7.83 -0.72 0.22
CA ASP A 1021 6.86 0.01 -0.64
C ASP A 1021 7.38 1.33 -1.26
N GLY A 1022 8.70 1.48 -1.39
CA GLY A 1022 9.37 2.64 -1.97
C GLY A 1022 9.39 2.70 -3.51
N ASP A 1023 9.15 1.57 -4.15
CA ASP A 1023 9.29 1.29 -5.59
C ASP A 1023 8.07 1.72 -6.43
N ARG A 1024 7.79 3.03 -6.43
CA ARG A 1024 6.57 3.60 -7.04
C ARG A 1024 6.73 4.11 -8.47
N LEU A 1025 5.73 3.79 -9.29
CA LEU A 1025 5.54 4.28 -10.67
C LEU A 1025 5.06 5.75 -10.67
N ILE A 1026 5.03 6.44 -11.82
CA ILE A 1026 4.71 7.88 -11.87
C ILE A 1026 3.21 8.14 -11.64
N ASP A 1027 2.38 7.26 -12.17
CA ASP A 1027 1.54 6.32 -11.43
C ASP A 1027 1.03 6.75 -10.04
N ASN A 1028 1.91 6.72 -9.03
CA ASN A 1028 1.61 6.35 -7.64
C ASN A 1028 1.05 4.91 -7.46
N GLY A 1029 0.93 4.12 -8.53
CA GLY A 1029 0.87 2.66 -8.43
C GLY A 1029 2.27 2.06 -8.20
N ASN A 1030 2.31 0.75 -8.03
CA ASN A 1030 3.50 -0.01 -7.65
C ASN A 1030 3.39 -1.46 -8.16
N ALA A 1031 4.49 -2.03 -8.66
CA ALA A 1031 4.65 -3.47 -8.81
C ALA A 1031 5.71 -3.91 -7.80
N ARG A 1032 5.28 -4.55 -6.70
CA ARG A 1032 6.07 -4.66 -5.47
C ARG A 1032 7.25 -5.58 -5.63
N THR A 1033 8.40 -5.10 -5.18
CA THR A 1033 9.64 -5.85 -5.10
C THR A 1033 9.85 -6.42 -3.70
N ALA A 1034 10.22 -7.69 -3.59
CA ALA A 1034 10.60 -8.31 -2.33
C ALA A 1034 12.08 -8.02 -1.99
N GLU A 1035 12.37 -7.45 -0.81
CA GLU A 1035 13.68 -6.79 -0.55
C GLU A 1035 14.53 -7.43 0.57
N ASN A 1036 13.91 -7.99 1.61
CA ASN A 1036 14.56 -8.35 2.88
C ASN A 1036 14.17 -9.76 3.37
N PRO A 1037 14.83 -10.83 2.87
CA PRO A 1037 14.52 -12.21 3.24
C PRO A 1037 15.00 -12.55 4.66
N TYR A 1038 14.24 -13.40 5.36
CA TYR A 1038 14.64 -13.90 6.68
C TYR A 1038 15.00 -15.39 6.68
N PHE A 1039 16.05 -15.71 7.43
CA PHE A 1039 16.69 -17.03 7.50
C PHE A 1039 16.78 -17.49 8.96
N ASP A 1040 17.02 -18.79 9.16
CA ASP A 1040 17.46 -19.30 10.45
C ASP A 1040 18.92 -18.87 10.76
N LEU A 1041 19.38 -19.14 11.98
CA LEU A 1041 20.75 -18.79 12.42
C LEU A 1041 21.87 -19.58 11.70
N ASN A 1042 21.51 -20.51 10.80
CA ASN A 1042 22.41 -21.27 9.93
C ASN A 1042 22.28 -20.86 8.44
N GLY A 1043 21.55 -19.77 8.14
CA GLY A 1043 21.33 -19.27 6.79
C GLY A 1043 20.35 -20.10 5.95
N GLN A 1044 19.46 -20.88 6.58
CA GLN A 1044 18.45 -21.68 5.89
C GLN A 1044 17.14 -20.91 5.72
N TRP A 1045 16.48 -21.09 4.58
CA TRP A 1045 15.15 -20.54 4.29
C TRP A 1045 14.10 -21.10 5.26
N LEU A 1046 13.33 -20.20 5.87
CA LEU A 1046 12.25 -20.55 6.81
C LEU A 1046 10.89 -20.66 6.12
N VAL A 1047 10.40 -19.56 5.52
CA VAL A 1047 8.98 -19.42 5.11
C VAL A 1047 8.76 -19.33 3.59
N GLU A 1048 9.68 -18.72 2.84
CA GLU A 1048 9.43 -18.30 1.45
C GLU A 1048 8.98 -19.47 0.53
N ASN A 1049 7.86 -19.25 -0.16
CA ASN A 1049 7.15 -20.19 -1.02
C ASN A 1049 6.84 -21.56 -0.37
N ARG A 1050 6.67 -21.60 0.96
CA ARG A 1050 6.40 -22.84 1.73
C ARG A 1050 5.39 -22.67 2.87
N GLY A 1051 5.54 -21.62 3.66
CA GLY A 1051 4.76 -21.40 4.88
C GLY A 1051 5.29 -22.16 6.10
N VAL A 1052 4.89 -21.69 7.27
CA VAL A 1052 5.12 -22.34 8.57
C VAL A 1052 4.13 -23.49 8.70
N ALA A 1053 4.63 -24.72 8.85
CA ALA A 1053 3.78 -25.87 9.17
C ALA A 1053 3.39 -25.86 10.66
N PRO A 1054 2.13 -26.17 11.02
CA PRO A 1054 1.70 -26.30 12.41
C PRO A 1054 2.41 -27.45 13.14
N ASP A 1055 2.23 -27.53 14.46
CA ASP A 1055 2.56 -28.70 15.28
C ASP A 1055 1.36 -29.67 15.40
N ILE A 1056 0.15 -29.15 15.17
CA ILE A 1056 -1.12 -29.88 15.19
C ILE A 1056 -1.93 -29.44 13.96
N GLU A 1057 -1.90 -30.24 12.90
CA GLU A 1057 -2.59 -30.00 11.61
C GLU A 1057 -4.10 -30.28 11.77
N VAL A 1058 -4.96 -29.29 11.45
CA VAL A 1058 -6.43 -29.33 11.61
C VAL A 1058 -7.10 -28.48 10.52
N GLU A 1059 -7.70 -29.13 9.52
CA GLU A 1059 -8.44 -28.44 8.47
C GLU A 1059 -9.83 -27.95 8.94
N ASN A 1060 -10.18 -26.71 8.58
CA ASN A 1060 -11.54 -26.19 8.73
C ASN A 1060 -12.36 -26.50 7.46
N MET A 1061 -13.16 -27.57 7.52
CA MET A 1061 -13.87 -28.12 6.36
C MET A 1061 -14.93 -27.17 5.76
N PRO A 1062 -15.09 -27.08 4.42
CA PRO A 1062 -15.82 -25.98 3.78
C PRO A 1062 -17.30 -25.83 4.16
N VAL A 1063 -18.06 -26.92 4.25
CA VAL A 1063 -19.49 -26.90 4.59
C VAL A 1063 -19.67 -26.71 6.10
N ALA A 1064 -18.87 -27.41 6.91
CA ALA A 1064 -18.87 -27.23 8.37
C ALA A 1064 -18.64 -25.76 8.75
N THR A 1065 -17.61 -25.12 8.18
CA THR A 1065 -17.25 -23.72 8.46
C THR A 1065 -18.25 -22.73 7.88
N PHE A 1066 -18.85 -22.98 6.70
CA PHE A 1066 -19.98 -22.17 6.21
C PHE A 1066 -21.17 -22.19 7.20
N ASN A 1067 -21.42 -23.34 7.83
CA ASN A 1067 -22.46 -23.50 8.85
C ASN A 1067 -22.00 -23.09 10.28
N GLY A 1068 -20.90 -22.34 10.39
CA GLY A 1068 -20.44 -21.72 11.65
C GLY A 1068 -19.60 -22.59 12.58
N GLN A 1069 -19.23 -23.81 12.17
CA GLN A 1069 -18.34 -24.70 12.94
C GLN A 1069 -16.87 -24.27 12.77
N ASP A 1070 -16.05 -24.50 13.80
CA ASP A 1070 -14.65 -24.07 13.83
C ASP A 1070 -13.79 -25.17 14.48
N GLN A 1071 -13.42 -26.16 13.68
CA GLN A 1071 -12.73 -27.38 14.14
C GLN A 1071 -11.37 -27.06 14.75
N GLN A 1072 -10.69 -26.03 14.24
CA GLN A 1072 -9.43 -25.53 14.79
C GLN A 1072 -9.62 -24.96 16.20
N LEU A 1073 -10.67 -24.15 16.42
CA LEU A 1073 -10.97 -23.61 17.75
C LEU A 1073 -11.41 -24.70 18.74
N ASP A 1074 -12.26 -25.64 18.30
CA ASP A 1074 -12.70 -26.78 19.11
C ASP A 1074 -11.52 -27.71 19.48
N ALA A 1075 -10.58 -27.92 18.55
CA ALA A 1075 -9.34 -28.66 18.79
C ALA A 1075 -8.42 -27.93 19.77
N ALA A 1076 -8.27 -26.61 19.65
CA ALA A 1076 -7.48 -25.79 20.58
C ALA A 1076 -8.08 -25.75 21.99
N LEU A 1077 -9.40 -25.64 22.13
CA LEU A 1077 -10.11 -25.77 23.41
C LEU A 1077 -9.89 -27.16 24.03
N THR A 1078 -9.97 -28.22 23.22
CA THR A 1078 -9.72 -29.60 23.65
C THR A 1078 -8.26 -29.80 24.09
N TRP A 1079 -7.30 -29.25 23.34
CA TRP A 1079 -5.87 -29.33 23.66
C TRP A 1079 -5.53 -28.58 24.94
N LEU A 1080 -5.94 -27.30 25.06
CA LEU A 1080 -5.72 -26.50 26.26
C LEU A 1080 -6.40 -27.12 27.49
N GLY A 1081 -7.65 -27.61 27.34
CA GLY A 1081 -8.37 -28.28 28.42
C GLY A 1081 -7.62 -29.48 29.00
N LYS A 1082 -6.88 -30.20 28.15
CA LYS A 1082 -5.97 -31.28 28.57
C LYS A 1082 -4.66 -30.73 29.17
N ASP A 1083 -3.95 -29.85 28.48
CA ASP A 1083 -2.63 -29.36 28.94
C ASP A 1083 -2.73 -28.58 30.27
N MET A 1084 -3.84 -27.87 30.51
CA MET A 1084 -4.17 -27.23 31.79
C MET A 1084 -4.48 -28.23 32.92
N ALA A 1085 -4.85 -29.47 32.60
CA ALA A 1085 -5.12 -30.53 33.56
C ALA A 1085 -3.88 -31.39 33.86
N ASP A 1086 -3.08 -31.70 32.84
CA ASP A 1086 -1.79 -32.40 32.98
C ASP A 1086 -0.73 -31.47 33.63
N HIS A 1087 -0.78 -30.17 33.34
CA HIS A 1087 0.20 -29.18 33.79
C HIS A 1087 -0.45 -27.93 34.44
N PRO A 1088 -1.19 -28.08 35.56
CA PRO A 1088 -1.95 -26.98 36.18
C PRO A 1088 -1.05 -25.84 36.70
N ARG A 1089 -1.60 -24.61 36.75
CA ARG A 1089 -0.90 -23.41 37.20
C ARG A 1089 -0.45 -23.55 38.67
N PRO A 1090 0.84 -23.35 38.99
CA PRO A 1090 1.35 -23.53 40.36
C PRO A 1090 0.74 -22.55 41.38
N ALA A 1091 0.19 -23.10 42.47
CA ALA A 1091 -0.33 -22.29 43.57
C ALA A 1091 0.80 -21.64 44.39
N LEU A 1092 1.02 -20.33 44.18
CA LEU A 1092 2.05 -19.55 44.88
C LEU A 1092 1.78 -19.52 46.39
N LYS A 1093 2.67 -20.13 47.18
CA LYS A 1093 2.57 -20.20 48.66
C LYS A 1093 3.95 -20.01 49.29
N PRO A 1094 4.18 -18.96 50.10
CA PRO A 1094 5.46 -18.78 50.77
C PRO A 1094 5.68 -19.87 51.82
N ALA A 1095 6.89 -20.43 51.88
CA ALA A 1095 7.31 -21.28 52.98
C ALA A 1095 7.45 -20.45 54.28
N PRO A 1096 7.21 -21.04 55.47
CA PRO A 1096 7.50 -20.36 56.73
C PRO A 1096 9.00 -20.08 56.85
N PHE A 1097 9.36 -18.92 57.41
CA PHE A 1097 10.77 -18.59 57.64
C PHE A 1097 11.40 -19.61 58.62
N PRO A 1098 12.63 -20.11 58.36
CA PRO A 1098 13.27 -21.09 59.25
C PRO A 1098 13.39 -20.59 60.68
N VAL A 1099 12.96 -21.42 61.64
CA VAL A 1099 13.03 -21.08 63.07
C VAL A 1099 14.49 -21.05 63.52
N GLN A 1100 15.08 -19.86 63.55
CA GLN A 1100 16.35 -19.63 64.23
C GLN A 1100 16.14 -19.83 65.73
N GLN A 1101 16.78 -20.84 66.32
CA GLN A 1101 16.85 -20.92 67.78
C GLN A 1101 17.60 -19.70 68.30
N PRO A 1102 17.09 -18.99 69.31
CA PRO A 1102 17.79 -17.84 69.87
C PRO A 1102 19.14 -18.31 70.43
N ALA A 1103 20.22 -17.65 69.99
CA ALA A 1103 21.54 -17.88 70.59
C ALA A 1103 21.44 -17.62 72.10
N ALA A 1104 21.91 -18.57 72.91
CA ALA A 1104 21.88 -18.42 74.36
C ALA A 1104 22.62 -17.13 74.77
N PRO A 1105 22.04 -16.30 75.66
CA PRO A 1105 22.69 -15.07 76.10
C PRO A 1105 24.04 -15.38 76.77
N LYS A 1106 25.05 -14.58 76.43
CA LYS A 1106 26.38 -14.61 77.04
C LYS A 1106 26.44 -13.74 78.29
#